data_AF-A0A5F1Z5T0-F1
#
_entry.id   AF-A0A5F1Z5T0-F1
#
_cell.length_a   1.000
_cell.length_b   1.000
_cell.length_c   1.000
_cell.angle_alpha   90.00
_cell.angle_beta   90.00
_cell.angle_gamma   90.00
#
_symmetry.space_group_name_H-M   'P 1'
#
loop_
_entity.id
_entity.type
_entity.pdbx_description
1 polymer ?
#
loop_
_entity_poly.entity_id
_entity_poly.type
_entity_poly.pdbx_seq_one_letter_code
_entity_poly.pdbx_strand_id
1 'polypeptide(L)'
;MPNLSRFQKNTLLTFSLLAFVAYAPLYYSIRNAIKKETLPVTYESAETVSFFSLGEWEVQSKESDSKTLRILSLLIDFEFKKITGGVYLGKEDSLSLAKKNRSNFVLYGAFEWKEKGIEFTPKLSSVEQKASYSGKPVYLPYEERGKLVSSIYQSLSHLLDETIRLHRLMKRKPEWKFPPEDEFLSESEFVKLSEYDSNLSLEEKTSLLKSFEFPSEYVQFLKLVVSLEKRTDESFKEIWRNVGGNSNFPAYTKFYVAKNIAEFYFAKKEFSKTIEYASAARKERESLKSVFHSDYADTISLLGKALVLDGKKEEAVYYLTSAKKLYETLGLLMDPSSVENSYFYGLLLYDLSQAELASYELSSIRGLLPSGLESIYLDFNLAKVYYDLGRFDASLSLLQDQRKIIMDEGFVNHDIALYSYNLYAASLYKSGKWSVAKSTWESLVNAKSIYGIEDKPYHRYALFNLAVLSKLRNNPEQTESYYKQYTRLSPYGQIVDLPTNDRFEIGKPIYPYTWEIPVQNSFAELEEKTIRSYTGRYLFNGQDEEIRARTYENRLEDTNLFLDDLLNAKAFLSKPMSFLRKTLFGDLKRFEKGNQIVFFDIGPALNHPEYPGVTSLAVAKHFPGMEVVLWELPGEVDLYLKKVKPELKDRLYSFPNIRILSADGVGEFQTIYTEPKNWILRNRPIPNLKGKTIIVRAANSIDIYEPYTKILPHFQNIGKELKTNPILYFFNRSILLKPAGKEKFILIGNQSIRGFHHNFQSLDRNGEPPYSILPYTISEELNP
;
A
#
# COMPACT_ATOMS: atom_id res chain seq x y z
N MET A 1 45.03 -1.89 13.22
CA MET A 1 45.29 -3.29 12.76
C MET A 1 46.80 -3.54 12.57
N PRO A 2 47.58 -3.83 13.63
CA PRO A 2 49.05 -3.91 13.48
C PRO A 2 49.62 -5.28 13.12
N ASN A 3 48.89 -6.40 13.32
CA ASN A 3 49.48 -7.75 13.26
C ASN A 3 49.00 -8.61 12.08
N LEU A 4 49.12 -8.10 10.84
CA LEU A 4 48.97 -8.94 9.64
C LEU A 4 50.35 -9.25 9.06
N SER A 5 50.61 -10.53 8.76
CA SER A 5 51.85 -10.97 8.13
C SER A 5 51.95 -10.40 6.70
N ARG A 6 53.17 -10.33 6.15
CA ARG A 6 53.39 -9.80 4.79
C ARG A 6 52.62 -10.59 3.72
N PHE A 7 52.47 -11.90 3.93
CA PHE A 7 51.63 -12.76 3.09
C PHE A 7 50.14 -12.37 3.22
N GLN A 8 49.61 -12.23 4.43
CA GLN A 8 48.22 -11.81 4.65
C GLN A 8 47.92 -10.42 4.09
N LYS A 9 48.86 -9.47 4.23
CA LYS A 9 48.74 -8.13 3.62
C LYS A 9 48.70 -8.22 2.09
N ASN A 10 49.57 -9.03 1.49
CA ASN A 10 49.59 -9.23 0.05
C ASN A 10 48.35 -9.97 -0.44
N THR A 11 47.89 -11.01 0.25
CA THR A 11 46.63 -11.71 -0.07
C THR A 11 45.44 -10.77 0.05
N LEU A 12 45.35 -9.96 1.10
CA LEU A 12 44.31 -8.95 1.27
C LEU A 12 44.37 -7.88 0.16
N LEU A 13 45.58 -7.45 -0.21
CA LEU A 13 45.81 -6.51 -1.31
C LEU A 13 45.42 -7.12 -2.65
N THR A 14 45.73 -8.40 -2.90
CA THR A 14 45.36 -9.15 -4.10
C THR A 14 43.86 -9.40 -4.16
N PHE A 15 43.19 -9.73 -3.06
CA PHE A 15 41.73 -9.82 -3.00
C PHE A 15 41.07 -8.46 -3.18
N SER A 16 41.64 -7.40 -2.61
CA SER A 16 41.17 -6.02 -2.82
C SER A 16 41.36 -5.61 -4.28
N LEU A 17 42.49 -5.92 -4.90
CA LEU A 17 42.78 -5.64 -6.31
C LEU A 17 41.91 -6.49 -7.24
N LEU A 18 41.67 -7.77 -6.93
CA LEU A 18 40.74 -8.63 -7.68
C LEU A 18 39.30 -8.14 -7.54
N ALA A 19 38.91 -7.64 -6.36
CA ALA A 19 37.65 -6.92 -6.18
C ALA A 19 37.65 -5.63 -7.02
N PHE A 20 38.71 -4.82 -7.04
CA PHE A 20 38.74 -3.65 -7.92
C PHE A 20 38.71 -3.99 -9.43
N VAL A 21 39.31 -5.11 -9.84
CA VAL A 21 39.40 -5.57 -11.23
C VAL A 21 38.09 -6.21 -11.72
N ALA A 22 37.41 -7.00 -10.89
CA ALA A 22 36.08 -7.52 -11.19
C ALA A 22 35.00 -6.41 -11.27
N TYR A 23 35.32 -5.22 -10.76
CA TYR A 23 34.43 -4.06 -10.67
C TYR A 23 34.82 -2.93 -11.64
N ALA A 24 35.71 -3.19 -12.60
CA ALA A 24 36.26 -2.16 -13.49
C ALA A 24 35.19 -1.32 -14.24
N PRO A 25 34.12 -1.88 -14.84
CA PRO A 25 33.13 -1.07 -15.56
C PRO A 25 32.35 -0.12 -14.64
N LEU A 26 31.99 -0.60 -13.45
CA LEU A 26 31.33 0.21 -12.41
C LEU A 26 32.28 1.27 -11.86
N TYR A 27 33.54 0.92 -11.61
CA TYR A 27 34.57 1.86 -11.16
C TYR A 27 34.82 2.99 -12.17
N TYR A 28 34.93 2.70 -13.47
CA TYR A 28 35.13 3.74 -14.49
C TYR A 28 33.88 4.60 -14.73
N SER A 29 32.68 4.02 -14.67
CA SER A 29 31.41 4.75 -14.79
C SER A 29 31.15 5.64 -13.58
N ILE A 30 31.29 5.10 -12.36
CA ILE A 30 31.23 5.85 -11.11
C ILE A 30 32.33 6.92 -11.08
N ARG A 31 33.57 6.62 -11.50
CA ARG A 31 34.65 7.62 -11.59
C ARG A 31 34.34 8.74 -12.58
N ASN A 32 33.67 8.46 -13.69
CA ASN A 32 33.27 9.47 -14.67
C ASN A 32 32.06 10.30 -14.20
N ALA A 33 31.10 9.68 -13.49
CA ALA A 33 30.01 10.38 -12.81
C ALA A 33 30.55 11.27 -11.67
N ILE A 34 31.40 10.73 -10.80
CA ILE A 34 32.13 11.45 -9.75
C ILE A 34 32.97 12.60 -10.34
N LYS A 35 33.56 12.45 -11.52
CA LYS A 35 34.28 13.53 -12.20
C LYS A 35 33.37 14.66 -12.69
N LYS A 36 32.09 14.40 -12.95
CA LYS A 36 31.10 15.39 -13.40
C LYS A 36 30.37 16.05 -12.22
N GLU A 37 30.15 15.30 -11.14
CA GLU A 37 29.44 15.76 -9.95
C GLU A 37 30.14 15.24 -8.68
N THR A 38 30.72 16.15 -7.89
CA THR A 38 31.22 15.85 -6.55
C THR A 38 30.37 16.59 -5.52
N LEU A 39 29.56 15.87 -4.76
CA LEU A 39 28.95 16.36 -3.53
C LEU A 39 30.06 16.87 -2.61
N PRO A 40 29.80 17.96 -1.88
CA PRO A 40 30.77 18.50 -0.94
C PRO A 40 31.12 17.47 0.12
N VAL A 41 32.43 17.23 0.30
CA VAL A 41 32.95 16.40 1.39
C VAL A 41 32.88 17.21 2.68
N THR A 42 32.14 16.71 3.67
CA THR A 42 32.08 17.33 5.00
C THR A 42 33.07 16.65 5.93
N TYR A 43 33.85 17.44 6.66
CA TYR A 43 34.70 16.94 7.76
C TYR A 43 33.94 16.91 9.11
N GLU A 44 32.62 17.11 9.06
CA GLU A 44 31.76 17.09 10.24
C GLU A 44 31.54 15.65 10.74
N SER A 45 31.43 15.49 12.06
CA SER A 45 31.13 14.20 12.68
C SER A 45 29.92 14.31 13.59
N ALA A 46 29.13 13.24 13.65
CA ALA A 46 27.97 13.13 14.55
C ALA A 46 28.32 13.39 16.03
N GLU A 47 29.55 13.10 16.42
CA GLU A 47 30.07 13.30 17.76
C GLU A 47 30.27 14.78 18.07
N THR A 48 30.72 15.57 17.08
CA THR A 48 31.08 16.98 17.26
C THR A 48 29.96 17.95 16.89
N VAL A 49 28.98 17.55 16.08
CA VAL A 49 27.85 18.40 15.72
C VAL A 49 26.72 18.29 16.75
N SER A 50 26.06 19.43 17.01
CA SER A 50 24.90 19.51 17.89
C SER A 50 23.63 19.11 17.13
N PHE A 51 22.97 18.04 17.59
CA PHE A 51 21.64 17.64 17.11
C PHE A 51 20.61 18.16 18.09
N PHE A 52 19.62 18.90 17.60
CA PHE A 52 18.60 19.48 18.47
C PHE A 52 17.22 19.55 17.82
N SER A 53 16.20 19.61 18.66
CA SER A 53 14.78 19.69 18.29
C SER A 53 14.05 20.73 19.13
N LEU A 54 12.86 21.14 18.67
CA LEU A 54 11.98 22.05 19.38
C LEU A 54 10.87 21.26 20.09
N GLY A 55 10.84 21.34 21.42
CA GLY A 55 9.81 20.74 22.27
C GLY A 55 8.56 21.61 22.40
N GLU A 56 7.59 21.13 23.16
CA GLU A 56 6.37 21.89 23.46
C GLU A 56 6.61 22.97 24.52
N TRP A 57 5.86 24.06 24.42
CA TRP A 57 5.90 25.15 25.40
C TRP A 57 5.18 24.76 26.69
N GLU A 58 5.77 25.09 27.82
CA GLU A 58 5.12 24.98 29.13
C GLU A 58 4.41 26.29 29.49
N VAL A 59 3.31 26.18 30.25
CA VAL A 59 2.54 27.31 30.76
C VAL A 59 2.48 27.23 32.28
N GLN A 60 2.98 28.25 32.98
CA GLN A 60 3.03 28.29 34.44
C GLN A 60 1.88 29.07 35.08
N SER A 61 1.27 30.00 34.34
CA SER A 61 0.14 30.81 34.80
C SER A 61 -1.20 30.09 34.61
N LYS A 62 -2.24 30.51 35.36
CA LYS A 62 -3.63 30.04 35.17
C LYS A 62 -4.25 30.51 33.85
N GLU A 63 -3.79 31.65 33.35
CA GLU A 63 -4.21 32.23 32.08
C GLU A 63 -3.11 32.02 31.03
N SER A 64 -3.51 31.77 29.79
CA SER A 64 -2.58 31.61 28.66
C SER A 64 -3.24 32.00 27.34
N ASP A 65 -2.40 32.31 26.35
CA ASP A 65 -2.82 32.64 24.99
C ASP A 65 -2.31 31.56 24.03
N SER A 66 -3.21 30.62 23.71
CA SER A 66 -2.89 29.49 22.84
C SER A 66 -2.54 29.90 21.40
N LYS A 67 -3.10 31.01 20.90
CA LYS A 67 -2.79 31.53 19.56
C LYS A 67 -1.35 32.04 19.51
N THR A 68 -0.96 32.81 20.52
CA THR A 68 0.43 33.30 20.68
C THR A 68 1.42 32.14 20.80
N LEU A 69 1.15 31.15 21.64
CA LEU A 69 2.03 29.98 21.80
C LEU A 69 2.23 29.22 20.48
N ARG A 70 1.14 29.00 19.74
CA ARG A 70 1.17 28.30 18.45
C ARG A 70 2.02 29.07 17.43
N ILE A 71 1.77 30.36 17.25
CA ILE A 71 2.50 31.13 16.24
C ILE A 71 3.98 31.29 16.60
N LEU A 72 4.30 31.44 17.89
CA LEU A 72 5.70 31.43 18.37
C LEU A 72 6.38 30.10 18.07
N SER A 73 5.70 28.97 18.28
CA SER A 73 6.25 27.64 17.93
C SER A 73 6.62 27.57 16.44
N LEU A 74 5.72 28.04 15.56
CA LEU A 74 5.94 28.01 14.11
C LEU A 74 7.06 28.96 13.64
N LEU A 75 7.13 30.16 14.23
CA LEU A 75 8.16 31.16 13.92
C LEU A 75 9.55 30.68 14.38
N ILE A 76 9.66 30.13 15.60
CA ILE A 76 10.92 29.60 16.12
C ILE A 76 11.37 28.37 15.32
N ASP A 77 10.45 27.47 14.95
CA ASP A 77 10.75 26.33 14.07
C ASP A 77 11.30 26.79 12.71
N PHE A 78 10.70 27.84 12.12
CA PHE A 78 11.18 28.43 10.87
C PHE A 78 12.60 29.00 11.00
N GLU A 79 12.91 29.71 12.09
CA GLU A 79 14.26 30.22 12.34
C GLU A 79 15.29 29.09 12.50
N PHE A 80 14.97 28.04 13.26
CA PHE A 80 15.86 26.90 13.42
C PHE A 80 16.11 26.13 12.12
N LYS A 81 15.18 26.12 11.18
CA LYS A 81 15.39 25.47 9.87
C LYS A 81 16.46 26.15 9.00
N LYS A 82 16.80 27.40 9.29
CA LYS A 82 17.79 28.20 8.54
C LYS A 82 19.24 28.03 9.03
N ILE A 83 19.44 27.33 10.15
CA ILE A 83 20.74 27.25 10.84
C ILE A 83 21.76 26.40 10.08
N THR A 84 23.04 26.73 10.27
CA THR A 84 24.22 25.98 9.79
C THR A 84 25.10 25.58 10.97
N GLY A 85 26.10 24.72 10.77
CA GLY A 85 27.01 24.26 11.85
C GLY A 85 26.35 23.43 12.97
N GLY A 86 25.07 23.08 12.82
CA GLY A 86 24.25 22.23 13.68
C GLY A 86 23.20 21.49 12.87
N VAL A 87 22.57 20.47 13.45
CA VAL A 87 21.49 19.71 12.81
C VAL A 87 20.19 19.93 13.59
N TYR A 88 19.32 20.77 13.03
CA TYR A 88 17.96 20.91 13.54
C TYR A 88 17.08 19.81 12.95
N LEU A 89 16.51 18.97 13.81
CA LEU A 89 15.74 17.81 13.38
C LEU A 89 14.26 18.14 13.11
N GLY A 90 13.75 19.24 13.66
CA GLY A 90 12.35 19.65 13.61
C GLY A 90 11.70 19.73 14.98
N LYS A 91 10.36 19.88 14.98
CA LYS A 91 9.54 19.86 16.20
C LYS A 91 9.35 18.43 16.69
N GLU A 92 9.49 18.22 18.00
CA GLU A 92 9.49 16.92 18.66
C GLU A 92 8.20 16.11 18.43
N ASP A 93 7.05 16.76 18.32
CA ASP A 93 5.75 16.14 17.99
C ASP A 93 5.75 15.46 16.61
N SER A 94 6.51 16.01 15.66
CA SER A 94 6.55 15.59 14.25
C SER A 94 7.70 14.62 13.89
N LEU A 95 8.64 14.37 14.82
CA LEU A 95 9.83 13.57 14.54
C LEU A 95 9.55 12.06 14.50
N SER A 96 10.25 11.36 13.61
CA SER A 96 10.40 9.91 13.67
C SER A 96 11.12 9.51 14.97
N LEU A 97 10.88 8.28 15.45
CA LEU A 97 11.56 7.76 16.64
C LEU A 97 13.09 7.80 16.49
N ALA A 98 13.61 7.55 15.29
CA ALA A 98 15.04 7.65 15.00
C ALA A 98 15.57 9.07 15.20
N LYS A 99 14.86 10.09 14.70
CA LYS A 99 15.23 11.50 14.90
C LYS A 99 15.11 11.92 16.37
N LYS A 100 14.06 11.49 17.09
CA LYS A 100 13.92 11.74 18.55
C LYS A 100 15.12 11.20 19.32
N ASN A 101 15.46 9.93 19.08
CA ASN A 101 16.60 9.27 19.73
C ASN A 101 17.94 9.92 19.36
N ARG A 102 18.01 10.59 18.20
CA ARG A 102 19.22 11.27 17.74
C ARG A 102 19.37 12.66 18.34
N SER A 103 18.28 13.32 18.73
CA SER A 103 18.31 14.65 19.34
C SER A 103 19.17 14.63 20.61
N ASN A 104 20.18 15.50 20.67
CA ASN A 104 21.03 15.64 21.86
C ASN A 104 20.41 16.64 22.84
N PHE A 105 19.73 17.64 22.29
CA PHE A 105 19.12 18.74 23.02
C PHE A 105 17.70 18.98 22.55
N VAL A 106 16.75 18.97 23.47
CA VAL A 106 15.38 19.42 23.21
C VAL A 106 15.25 20.82 23.79
N LEU A 107 15.08 21.82 22.93
CA LEU A 107 14.88 23.21 23.31
C LEU A 107 13.39 23.44 23.54
N TYR A 108 13.03 24.06 24.66
CA TYR A 108 11.65 24.41 25.00
C TYR A 108 11.67 25.59 25.97
N GLY A 109 10.55 25.93 26.58
CA GLY A 109 10.54 26.95 27.61
C GLY A 109 9.20 27.10 28.27
N ALA A 110 9.20 27.83 29.38
CA ALA A 110 8.03 28.08 30.18
C ALA A 110 7.58 29.54 30.05
N PHE A 111 6.30 29.72 29.77
CA PHE A 111 5.66 31.02 29.71
C PHE A 111 4.86 31.31 30.98
N GLU A 112 4.99 32.53 31.46
CA GLU A 112 4.17 33.11 32.53
C GLU A 112 3.57 34.43 32.03
N TRP A 113 2.23 34.50 31.97
CA TRP A 113 1.52 35.72 31.65
C TRP A 113 1.43 36.59 32.89
N LYS A 114 2.00 37.79 32.82
CA LYS A 114 1.98 38.80 33.89
C LYS A 114 1.06 39.95 33.48
N GLU A 115 0.70 40.78 34.46
CA GLU A 115 -0.22 41.91 34.26
C GLU A 115 0.27 42.90 33.19
N LYS A 116 1.60 43.10 33.07
CA LYS A 116 2.20 44.10 32.18
C LYS A 116 2.98 43.51 31.00
N GLY A 117 2.99 42.19 30.83
CA GLY A 117 3.79 41.54 29.79
C GLY A 117 3.90 40.03 29.95
N ILE A 118 4.78 39.44 29.16
CA ILE A 118 5.01 37.99 29.11
C ILE A 118 6.43 37.71 29.56
N GLU A 119 6.59 36.78 30.50
CA GLU A 119 7.90 36.24 30.87
C GLU A 119 8.11 34.88 30.22
N PHE A 120 9.25 34.69 29.57
CA PHE A 120 9.68 33.43 29.00
C PHE A 120 10.95 32.94 29.69
N THR A 121 10.90 31.73 30.24
CA THR A 121 12.08 31.05 30.78
C THR A 121 12.55 30.01 29.78
N PRO A 122 13.69 30.20 29.09
CA PRO A 122 14.22 29.21 28.17
C PRO A 122 14.65 27.97 28.95
N LYS A 123 14.33 26.80 28.40
CA LYS A 123 14.69 25.50 28.95
C LYS A 123 15.31 24.61 27.89
N LEU A 124 16.16 23.71 28.35
CA LEU A 124 16.86 22.76 27.50
C LEU A 124 16.93 21.43 28.23
N SER A 125 16.48 20.37 27.57
CA SER A 125 16.67 19.00 28.04
C SER A 125 17.85 18.39 27.29
N SER A 126 18.90 17.98 28.02
CA SER A 126 20.00 17.20 27.47
C SER A 126 19.69 15.72 27.60
N VAL A 127 19.47 15.06 26.46
CA VAL A 127 19.12 13.64 26.40
C VAL A 127 20.29 12.79 26.90
N GLU A 128 21.52 13.13 26.49
CA GLU A 128 22.74 12.41 26.86
C GLU A 128 23.03 12.49 28.37
N GLN A 129 22.84 13.67 28.95
CA GLN A 129 23.10 13.89 30.39
C GLN A 129 21.91 13.54 31.28
N LYS A 130 20.73 13.26 30.68
CA LYS A 130 19.45 13.10 31.39
C LYS A 130 19.19 14.25 32.38
N ALA A 131 19.51 15.46 31.95
CA ALA A 131 19.45 16.67 32.76
C ALA A 131 18.64 17.75 32.04
N SER A 132 17.99 18.62 32.81
CA SER A 132 17.31 19.81 32.29
C SER A 132 17.96 21.05 32.85
N TYR A 133 18.16 22.04 31.98
CA TYR A 133 18.77 23.32 32.29
C TYR A 133 17.76 24.43 32.01
N SER A 134 17.79 25.47 32.82
CA SER A 134 16.98 26.68 32.63
C SER A 134 17.90 27.87 32.48
N GLY A 135 17.64 28.69 31.48
CA GLY A 135 18.35 29.96 31.30
C GLY A 135 17.71 31.07 32.11
N LYS A 136 18.23 32.30 31.92
CA LYS A 136 17.66 33.49 32.56
C LYS A 136 16.29 33.80 31.94
N PRO A 137 15.26 34.07 32.75
CA PRO A 137 13.97 34.55 32.25
C PRO A 137 14.13 35.85 31.47
N VAL A 138 13.37 35.99 30.39
CA VAL A 138 13.27 37.19 29.58
C VAL A 138 11.85 37.74 29.70
N TYR A 139 11.73 38.97 30.17
CA TYR A 139 10.47 39.67 30.31
C TYR A 139 10.29 40.67 29.16
N LEU A 140 9.14 40.63 28.50
CA LEU A 140 8.75 41.56 27.44
C LEU A 140 7.38 42.19 27.74
N PRO A 141 7.27 43.53 27.72
CA PRO A 141 5.98 44.21 27.80
C PRO A 141 5.05 43.83 26.64
N TYR A 142 3.74 43.93 26.84
CA TYR A 142 2.77 43.62 25.78
C TYR A 142 2.94 44.52 24.55
N GLU A 143 3.35 45.77 24.74
CA GLU A 143 3.62 46.72 23.65
C GLU A 143 4.78 46.26 22.74
N GLU A 144 5.66 45.40 23.27
CA GLU A 144 6.82 44.85 22.56
C GLU A 144 6.64 43.37 22.20
N ARG A 145 5.41 42.85 22.26
CA ARG A 145 5.08 41.43 21.96
C ARG A 145 5.64 40.94 20.64
N GLY A 146 5.73 41.84 19.65
CA GLY A 146 6.39 41.64 18.39
C GLY A 146 7.80 41.06 18.46
N LYS A 147 8.60 41.52 19.43
CA LYS A 147 10.01 41.14 19.61
C LYS A 147 10.18 39.76 20.26
N LEU A 148 9.10 39.11 20.71
CA LEU A 148 9.15 37.82 21.41
C LEU A 148 9.94 36.78 20.64
N VAL A 149 9.79 36.69 19.32
CA VAL A 149 10.51 35.68 18.54
C VAL A 149 12.02 35.88 18.63
N SER A 150 12.51 37.11 18.42
CA SER A 150 13.95 37.41 18.50
C SER A 150 14.47 37.11 19.89
N SER A 151 13.78 37.59 20.94
CA SER A 151 14.20 37.40 22.32
C SER A 151 14.18 35.93 22.75
N ILE A 152 13.14 35.17 22.38
CA ILE A 152 13.03 33.74 22.67
C ILE A 152 14.14 32.98 21.92
N TYR A 153 14.29 33.21 20.62
CA TYR A 153 15.30 32.56 19.80
C TYR A 153 16.72 32.81 20.35
N GLN A 154 17.06 34.07 20.64
CA GLN A 154 18.33 34.44 21.26
C GLN A 154 18.53 33.76 22.62
N SER A 155 17.50 33.72 23.47
CA SER A 155 17.58 33.10 24.79
C SER A 155 17.79 31.57 24.73
N LEU A 156 17.14 30.88 23.78
CA LEU A 156 17.30 29.45 23.54
C LEU A 156 18.68 29.13 22.96
N SER A 157 19.12 29.89 21.95
CA SER A 157 20.45 29.76 21.34
C SER A 157 21.54 30.00 22.38
N HIS A 158 21.41 31.03 23.21
CA HIS A 158 22.34 31.32 24.31
C HIS A 158 22.37 30.17 25.32
N LEU A 159 21.21 29.64 25.72
CA LEU A 159 21.14 28.52 26.66
C LEU A 159 21.84 27.27 26.12
N LEU A 160 21.67 26.95 24.83
CA LEU A 160 22.38 25.84 24.21
C LEU A 160 23.90 26.06 24.23
N ASP A 161 24.35 27.22 23.77
CA ASP A 161 25.75 27.62 23.74
C ASP A 161 26.41 27.60 25.12
N GLU A 162 25.69 28.09 26.13
CA GLU A 162 26.14 28.11 27.52
C GLU A 162 26.16 26.69 28.11
N THR A 163 25.16 25.86 27.82
CA THR A 163 25.12 24.46 28.27
C THR A 163 26.31 23.69 27.71
N ILE A 164 26.60 23.82 26.41
CA ILE A 164 27.76 23.21 25.76
C ILE A 164 29.06 23.66 26.45
N ARG A 165 29.21 24.97 26.69
CA ARG A 165 30.41 25.55 27.30
C ARG A 165 30.61 25.12 28.76
N LEU A 166 29.59 25.27 29.60
CA LEU A 166 29.67 25.02 31.04
C LEU A 166 29.89 23.55 31.36
N HIS A 167 29.26 22.66 30.59
CA HIS A 167 29.39 21.21 30.79
C HIS A 167 30.50 20.58 29.95
N ARG A 168 31.34 21.40 29.29
CA ARG A 168 32.48 20.97 28.47
C ARG A 168 32.10 19.88 27.46
N LEU A 169 30.92 20.02 26.87
CA LEU A 169 30.45 19.09 25.85
C LEU A 169 31.35 19.23 24.62
N MET A 170 31.77 18.09 24.05
CA MET A 170 32.55 18.06 22.81
C MET A 170 31.67 18.34 21.58
N LYS A 171 30.85 19.38 21.66
CA LYS A 171 29.88 19.80 20.65
C LYS A 171 30.23 21.19 20.15
N ARG A 172 30.19 21.37 18.83
CA ARG A 172 30.32 22.68 18.18
C ARG A 172 29.01 23.43 18.34
N LYS A 173 29.15 24.73 18.52
CA LYS A 173 28.03 25.66 18.53
C LYS A 173 27.46 25.79 17.12
N PRO A 174 26.14 25.74 16.95
CA PRO A 174 25.51 26.10 15.69
C PRO A 174 25.88 27.52 15.25
N GLU A 175 25.93 27.75 13.95
CA GLU A 175 26.01 29.08 13.38
C GLU A 175 24.61 29.70 13.37
N TRP A 176 24.34 30.44 14.44
CA TRP A 176 23.09 31.15 14.61
C TRP A 176 22.98 32.31 13.61
N LYS A 177 21.86 32.37 12.89
CA LYS A 177 21.45 33.55 12.14
C LYS A 177 20.36 34.23 12.94
N PHE A 178 20.67 35.37 13.53
CA PHE A 178 19.72 36.14 14.31
C PHE A 178 18.94 37.07 13.39
N PRO A 179 17.62 36.87 13.25
CA PRO A 179 16.76 37.84 12.59
C PRO A 179 16.81 39.18 13.36
N PRO A 180 16.87 40.32 12.66
CA PRO A 180 16.90 41.62 13.31
C PRO A 180 15.54 41.91 13.97
N GLU A 181 15.53 42.68 15.06
CA GLU A 181 14.32 42.87 15.87
C GLU A 181 13.17 43.55 15.11
N ASP A 182 13.50 44.33 14.08
CA ASP A 182 12.57 45.00 13.16
C ASP A 182 11.99 44.08 12.08
N GLU A 183 12.57 42.89 11.85
CA GLU A 183 11.96 41.86 10.99
C GLU A 183 10.70 41.28 11.64
N PHE A 184 10.65 41.30 12.97
CA PHE A 184 9.47 40.84 13.69
C PHE A 184 8.44 41.94 13.86
N LEU A 185 7.21 41.52 13.62
CA LEU A 185 5.98 42.29 13.56
C LEU A 185 5.82 43.23 14.75
N SER A 186 5.21 44.41 14.58
CA SER A 186 4.68 45.18 15.71
C SER A 186 3.67 44.36 16.52
N GLU A 187 3.31 44.79 17.74
CA GLU A 187 2.29 44.11 18.56
C GLU A 187 1.01 43.82 17.75
N SER A 188 0.52 44.84 17.04
CA SER A 188 -0.71 44.74 16.25
C SER A 188 -0.61 43.74 15.10
N GLU A 189 0.55 43.70 14.42
CA GLU A 189 0.83 42.78 13.32
C GLU A 189 1.05 41.35 13.84
N PHE A 190 1.68 41.19 15.00
CA PHE A 190 1.87 39.90 15.68
C PHE A 190 0.53 39.29 16.08
N VAL A 191 -0.34 40.08 16.73
CA VAL A 191 -1.69 39.64 17.09
C VAL A 191 -2.45 39.22 15.83
N LYS A 192 -2.37 40.00 14.75
CA LYS A 192 -2.99 39.65 13.46
C LYS A 192 -2.42 38.35 12.88
N LEU A 193 -1.12 38.11 12.96
CA LEU A 193 -0.50 36.86 12.51
C LEU A 193 -0.90 35.67 13.40
N SER A 194 -1.12 35.87 14.71
CA SER A 194 -1.50 34.82 15.65
C SER A 194 -2.87 34.19 15.35
N GLU A 195 -3.72 34.90 14.60
CA GLU A 195 -4.98 34.38 14.06
C GLU A 195 -4.77 33.24 13.04
N TYR A 196 -3.56 33.10 12.48
CA TYR A 196 -3.23 31.99 11.59
C TYR A 196 -3.27 30.65 12.33
N ASP A 197 -3.96 29.68 11.71
CA ASP A 197 -4.02 28.29 12.15
C ASP A 197 -3.82 27.37 10.94
N SER A 198 -2.92 26.39 11.08
CA SER A 198 -2.63 25.40 10.04
C SER A 198 -3.83 24.52 9.70
N ASN A 199 -4.82 24.43 10.59
CA ASN A 199 -6.02 23.64 10.43
C ASN A 199 -7.15 24.34 9.65
N LEU A 200 -7.00 25.63 9.32
CA LEU A 200 -7.96 26.36 8.47
C LEU A 200 -8.03 25.75 7.06
N SER A 201 -9.16 25.93 6.38
CA SER A 201 -9.28 25.56 4.97
C SER A 201 -8.35 26.40 4.09
N LEU A 202 -8.05 25.90 2.90
CA LEU A 202 -7.16 26.59 1.94
C LEU A 202 -7.68 28.00 1.59
N GLU A 203 -9.00 28.16 1.46
CA GLU A 203 -9.65 29.45 1.16
C GLU A 203 -9.51 30.43 2.32
N GLU A 204 -9.76 29.98 3.55
CA GLU A 204 -9.60 30.79 4.77
C GLU A 204 -8.16 31.23 4.96
N LYS A 205 -7.20 30.30 4.84
CA LYS A 205 -5.75 30.62 4.88
C LYS A 205 -5.39 31.67 3.83
N THR A 206 -5.85 31.50 2.59
CA THR A 206 -5.56 32.42 1.49
C THR A 206 -6.15 33.81 1.75
N SER A 207 -7.40 33.89 2.24
CA SER A 207 -8.06 35.15 2.57
C SER A 207 -7.34 35.87 3.72
N LEU A 208 -7.01 35.13 4.79
CA LEU A 208 -6.30 35.68 5.94
C LEU A 208 -4.93 36.22 5.55
N LEU A 209 -4.13 35.45 4.80
CA LEU A 209 -2.80 35.85 4.37
C LEU A 209 -2.79 37.04 3.40
N LYS A 210 -3.85 37.22 2.59
CA LYS A 210 -4.01 38.43 1.77
C LYS A 210 -4.15 39.70 2.61
N SER A 211 -4.72 39.60 3.81
CA SER A 211 -4.86 40.73 4.72
C SER A 211 -3.56 41.14 5.42
N PHE A 212 -2.50 40.32 5.33
CA PHE A 212 -1.20 40.64 5.94
C PHE A 212 -0.38 41.52 4.99
N GLU A 213 -0.30 42.81 5.30
CA GLU A 213 0.36 43.86 4.50
C GLU A 213 1.70 44.31 5.08
N PHE A 214 2.36 43.47 5.88
CA PHE A 214 3.60 43.81 6.59
C PHE A 214 4.81 42.99 6.11
N PRO A 215 6.03 43.58 6.11
CA PRO A 215 7.21 42.99 5.49
C PRO A 215 7.91 41.98 6.42
N SER A 216 7.40 40.75 6.49
CA SER A 216 8.03 39.64 7.23
C SER A 216 8.44 38.49 6.30
N GLU A 217 9.69 38.01 6.44
CA GLU A 217 10.20 36.84 5.70
C GLU A 217 9.31 35.62 5.93
N TYR A 218 8.93 35.38 7.19
CA TYR A 218 8.05 34.27 7.56
C TYR A 218 6.68 34.38 6.89
N VAL A 219 6.08 35.58 6.82
CA VAL A 219 4.79 35.74 6.14
C VAL A 219 4.90 35.51 4.64
N GLN A 220 6.00 35.95 4.00
CA GLN A 220 6.26 35.63 2.60
C GLN A 220 6.44 34.13 2.39
N PHE A 221 7.19 33.47 3.26
CA PHE A 221 7.34 32.01 3.28
C PHE A 221 5.99 31.31 3.46
N LEU A 222 5.15 31.76 4.39
CA LEU A 222 3.84 31.19 4.67
C LEU A 222 2.88 31.33 3.48
N LYS A 223 2.90 32.49 2.80
CA LYS A 223 2.18 32.71 1.53
C LYS A 223 2.61 31.70 0.45
N LEU A 224 3.91 31.38 0.37
CA LEU A 224 4.41 30.34 -0.53
C LEU A 224 3.96 28.95 -0.11
N VAL A 225 4.09 28.58 1.17
CA VAL A 225 3.63 27.28 1.71
C VAL A 225 2.16 27.04 1.37
N VAL A 226 1.29 28.01 1.64
CA VAL A 226 -0.15 27.90 1.33
C VAL A 226 -0.39 27.85 -0.18
N SER A 227 0.40 28.55 -0.98
CA SER A 227 0.31 28.45 -2.44
C SER A 227 0.69 27.06 -2.96
N LEU A 228 1.64 26.38 -2.30
CA LEU A 228 2.06 25.01 -2.63
C LEU A 228 0.98 23.96 -2.27
N GLU A 229 0.10 24.24 -1.30
CA GLU A 229 -1.02 23.34 -0.93
C GLU A 229 -2.01 23.09 -2.08
N LYS A 230 -2.05 23.97 -3.09
CA LYS A 230 -2.88 23.78 -4.29
C LYS A 230 -2.53 22.52 -5.09
N ARG A 231 -1.26 22.09 -5.04
CA ARG A 231 -0.75 20.86 -5.69
C ARG A 231 -1.15 20.72 -7.17
N THR A 232 -1.05 21.79 -7.95
CA THR A 232 -1.25 21.76 -9.42
C THR A 232 0.00 22.12 -10.19
N ASP A 233 0.16 21.58 -11.40
CA ASP A 233 1.30 21.85 -12.28
C ASP A 233 1.45 23.34 -12.59
N GLU A 234 0.35 24.02 -12.89
CA GLU A 234 0.34 25.46 -13.19
C GLU A 234 0.81 26.27 -11.98
N SER A 235 0.30 25.94 -10.79
CA SER A 235 0.67 26.64 -9.55
C SER A 235 2.16 26.49 -9.26
N PHE A 236 2.73 25.30 -9.40
CA PHE A 236 4.15 25.07 -9.13
C PHE A 236 5.06 25.73 -10.15
N LYS A 237 4.69 25.74 -11.43
CA LYS A 237 5.45 26.48 -12.46
C LYS A 237 5.47 27.98 -12.16
N GLU A 238 4.33 28.55 -11.80
CA GLU A 238 4.23 29.97 -11.46
C GLU A 238 5.05 30.31 -10.20
N ILE A 239 4.90 29.52 -9.13
CA ILE A 239 5.64 29.69 -7.88
C ILE A 239 7.15 29.60 -8.15
N TRP A 240 7.61 28.59 -8.89
CA TRP A 240 9.03 28.44 -9.20
C TRP A 240 9.56 29.59 -10.08
N ARG A 241 8.79 30.07 -11.06
CA ARG A 241 9.18 31.23 -11.88
C ARG A 241 9.41 32.47 -11.00
N ASN A 242 8.59 32.65 -9.97
CA ASN A 242 8.69 33.79 -9.05
C ASN A 242 9.83 33.64 -8.04
N VAL A 243 10.17 32.42 -7.62
CA VAL A 243 11.11 32.13 -6.52
C VAL A 243 12.51 31.73 -7.02
N GLY A 244 12.60 30.82 -8.00
CA GLY A 244 13.83 30.07 -8.32
C GLY A 244 15.03 30.93 -8.74
N GLY A 245 14.80 32.00 -9.51
CA GLY A 245 15.85 32.93 -9.93
C GLY A 245 15.94 34.21 -9.09
N ASN A 246 15.03 34.41 -8.14
CA ASN A 246 14.86 35.70 -7.48
C ASN A 246 15.78 35.82 -6.26
N SER A 247 16.71 36.77 -6.29
CA SER A 247 17.67 37.01 -5.20
C SER A 247 17.02 37.50 -3.90
N ASN A 248 15.76 37.98 -3.95
CA ASN A 248 15.05 38.49 -2.79
C ASN A 248 14.57 37.38 -1.85
N PHE A 249 14.52 36.12 -2.30
CA PHE A 249 14.17 35.01 -1.43
C PHE A 249 15.42 34.36 -0.82
N PRO A 250 15.41 34.05 0.48
CA PRO A 250 16.46 33.29 1.13
C PRO A 250 16.65 31.92 0.47
N ALA A 251 17.89 31.41 0.49
CA ALA A 251 18.20 30.09 -0.05
C ALA A 251 17.40 28.96 0.62
N TYR A 252 17.06 29.09 1.91
CA TYR A 252 16.18 28.11 2.59
C TYR A 252 14.78 28.07 1.96
N THR A 253 14.19 29.23 1.66
CA THR A 253 12.88 29.34 1.00
C THR A 253 12.91 28.72 -0.40
N LYS A 254 13.98 29.00 -1.18
CA LYS A 254 14.17 28.39 -2.51
C LYS A 254 14.31 26.87 -2.41
N PHE A 255 15.11 26.38 -1.47
CA PHE A 255 15.27 24.97 -1.16
C PHE A 255 13.91 24.32 -0.86
N TYR A 256 13.14 24.90 0.06
CA TYR A 256 11.85 24.36 0.49
C TYR A 256 10.87 24.26 -0.68
N VAL A 257 10.76 25.32 -1.49
CA VAL A 257 9.90 25.34 -2.68
C VAL A 257 10.34 24.27 -3.68
N ALA A 258 11.63 24.21 -4.02
CA ALA A 258 12.17 23.23 -4.97
C ALA A 258 11.93 21.79 -4.50
N LYS A 259 12.18 21.49 -3.21
CA LYS A 259 11.95 20.16 -2.63
C LYS A 259 10.48 19.75 -2.71
N ASN A 260 9.55 20.62 -2.34
CA ASN A 260 8.11 20.32 -2.39
C ASN A 260 7.63 20.08 -3.83
N ILE A 261 8.11 20.87 -4.79
CA ILE A 261 7.79 20.66 -6.22
C ILE A 261 8.36 19.33 -6.72
N ALA A 262 9.58 18.96 -6.30
CA ALA A 262 10.19 17.69 -6.65
C ALA A 262 9.39 16.49 -6.11
N GLU A 263 8.97 16.55 -4.84
CA GLU A 263 8.15 15.52 -4.18
C GLU A 263 6.78 15.36 -4.87
N PHE A 264 6.17 16.47 -5.30
CA PHE A 264 4.93 16.43 -6.08
C PHE A 264 5.11 15.69 -7.41
N TYR A 265 6.14 16.05 -8.19
CA TYR A 265 6.38 15.38 -9.47
C TYR A 265 6.79 13.92 -9.28
N PHE A 266 7.43 13.58 -8.16
CA PHE A 266 7.76 12.19 -7.84
C PHE A 266 6.50 11.37 -7.59
N ALA A 267 5.54 11.92 -6.83
CA ALA A 267 4.24 11.29 -6.61
C ALA A 267 3.42 11.14 -7.91
N LYS A 268 3.58 12.06 -8.87
CA LYS A 268 3.02 11.95 -10.22
C LYS A 268 3.75 10.99 -11.17
N LYS A 269 4.86 10.39 -10.72
CA LYS A 269 5.75 9.54 -11.55
C LYS A 269 6.39 10.28 -12.73
N GLU A 270 6.55 11.59 -12.62
CA GLU A 270 7.24 12.44 -13.61
C GLU A 270 8.71 12.64 -13.23
N PHE A 271 9.49 11.57 -13.31
CA PHE A 271 10.84 11.51 -12.73
C PHE A 271 11.83 12.50 -13.32
N SER A 272 11.72 12.81 -14.62
CA SER A 272 12.58 13.84 -15.24
C SER A 272 12.40 15.23 -14.60
N LYS A 273 11.18 15.62 -14.22
CA LYS A 273 10.92 16.87 -13.50
C LYS A 273 11.37 16.78 -12.05
N THR A 274 11.16 15.64 -11.38
CA THR A 274 11.71 15.42 -10.03
C THR A 274 13.22 15.64 -10.02
N ILE A 275 13.94 15.10 -11.00
CA ILE A 275 15.40 15.25 -11.12
C ILE A 275 15.79 16.73 -11.22
N GLU A 276 15.08 17.51 -12.05
CA GLU A 276 15.32 18.96 -12.20
C GLU A 276 15.17 19.70 -10.86
N TYR A 277 14.03 19.55 -10.20
CA TYR A 277 13.72 20.31 -8.98
C TYR A 277 14.49 19.80 -7.76
N ALA A 278 14.73 18.49 -7.63
CA ALA A 278 15.59 17.96 -6.56
C ALA A 278 17.04 18.42 -6.72
N SER A 279 17.53 18.56 -7.96
CA SER A 279 18.85 19.14 -8.24
C SER A 279 18.91 20.62 -7.88
N ALA A 280 17.84 21.39 -8.12
CA ALA A 280 17.74 22.78 -7.68
C ALA A 280 17.76 22.88 -6.14
N ALA A 281 16.96 22.07 -5.45
CA ALA A 281 16.95 22.01 -3.98
C ALA A 281 18.35 21.66 -3.42
N ARG A 282 19.03 20.66 -3.99
CA ARG A 282 20.40 20.30 -3.61
C ARG A 282 21.34 21.50 -3.69
N LYS A 283 21.34 22.22 -4.83
CA LYS A 283 22.23 23.37 -5.06
C LYS A 283 22.04 24.49 -4.03
N GLU A 284 20.80 24.75 -3.59
CA GLU A 284 20.53 25.74 -2.55
C GLU A 284 21.08 25.35 -1.18
N ARG A 285 21.08 24.05 -0.83
CA ARG A 285 21.72 23.57 0.41
C ARG A 285 23.25 23.59 0.32
N GLU A 286 23.80 23.26 -0.85
CA GLU A 286 25.24 23.35 -1.11
C GLU A 286 25.74 24.80 -1.03
N SER A 287 24.99 25.77 -1.58
CA SER A 287 25.33 27.20 -1.51
C SER A 287 25.31 27.73 -0.06
N LEU A 288 24.40 27.22 0.76
CA LEU A 288 24.33 27.49 2.19
C LEU A 288 25.42 26.79 3.03
N LYS A 289 26.22 25.89 2.42
CA LYS A 289 27.14 24.99 3.14
C LYS A 289 26.43 24.15 4.22
N SER A 290 25.13 23.89 4.04
CA SER A 290 24.25 23.15 4.95
C SER A 290 24.04 21.72 4.44
N VAL A 291 25.14 20.99 4.25
CA VAL A 291 25.17 19.69 3.57
C VAL A 291 25.22 18.50 4.55
N PHE A 292 25.68 18.74 5.79
CA PHE A 292 25.59 17.76 6.88
C PHE A 292 24.24 17.90 7.58
N HIS A 293 23.16 17.51 6.89
CA HIS A 293 21.79 17.69 7.40
C HIS A 293 20.85 16.59 6.86
N SER A 294 19.83 16.21 7.63
CA SER A 294 18.87 15.18 7.20
C SER A 294 18.11 15.61 5.94
N ASP A 295 17.62 16.85 5.89
CA ASP A 295 16.98 17.41 4.70
C ASP A 295 17.81 17.32 3.42
N TYR A 296 19.14 17.45 3.55
CA TYR A 296 20.04 17.31 2.41
C TYR A 296 20.11 15.83 1.98
N ALA A 297 20.25 14.91 2.94
CA ALA A 297 20.20 13.47 2.70
C ALA A 297 18.88 13.04 2.03
N ASP A 298 17.74 13.55 2.50
CA ASP A 298 16.42 13.31 1.91
C ASP A 298 16.39 13.77 0.45
N THR A 299 16.96 14.94 0.16
CA THR A 299 16.95 15.54 -1.19
C THR A 299 17.80 14.76 -2.18
N ILE A 300 19.02 14.38 -1.79
CA ILE A 300 19.87 13.55 -2.66
C ILE A 300 19.34 12.11 -2.77
N SER A 301 18.66 11.60 -1.74
CA SER A 301 17.95 10.33 -1.82
C SER A 301 16.82 10.41 -2.84
N LEU A 302 15.97 11.43 -2.79
CA LEU A 302 14.88 11.66 -3.75
C LEU A 302 15.41 11.74 -5.19
N LEU A 303 16.50 12.46 -5.41
CA LEU A 303 17.18 12.55 -6.71
C LEU A 303 17.66 11.16 -7.18
N GLY A 304 18.31 10.40 -6.30
CA GLY A 304 18.74 9.03 -6.59
C GLY A 304 17.58 8.10 -6.94
N LYS A 305 16.49 8.13 -6.15
CA LYS A 305 15.26 7.35 -6.40
C LYS A 305 14.65 7.69 -7.76
N ALA A 306 14.55 8.98 -8.08
CA ALA A 306 14.02 9.44 -9.37
C ALA A 306 14.91 8.99 -10.54
N LEU A 307 16.24 9.07 -10.42
CA LEU A 307 17.17 8.59 -11.44
C LEU A 307 17.05 7.09 -11.70
N VAL A 308 16.87 6.27 -10.65
CA VAL A 308 16.60 4.83 -10.80
C VAL A 308 15.33 4.59 -11.62
N LEU A 309 14.24 5.27 -11.27
CA LEU A 309 12.94 5.09 -11.91
C LEU A 309 12.89 5.69 -13.33
N ASP A 310 13.72 6.68 -13.63
CA ASP A 310 13.96 7.25 -14.96
C ASP A 310 14.91 6.37 -15.82
N GLY A 311 15.46 5.29 -15.26
CA GLY A 311 16.35 4.35 -15.94
C GLY A 311 17.84 4.74 -15.96
N LYS A 312 18.22 5.85 -15.33
CA LYS A 312 19.60 6.37 -15.23
C LYS A 312 20.33 5.75 -14.04
N LYS A 313 20.50 4.43 -14.07
CA LYS A 313 20.95 3.61 -12.93
C LYS A 313 22.37 3.97 -12.48
N GLU A 314 23.29 4.20 -13.39
CA GLU A 314 24.69 4.49 -13.09
C GLU A 314 24.84 5.82 -12.33
N GLU A 315 24.08 6.85 -12.72
CA GLU A 315 24.05 8.14 -12.03
C GLU A 315 23.41 8.00 -10.63
N ALA A 316 22.35 7.20 -10.52
CA ALA A 316 21.65 6.99 -9.26
C ALA A 316 22.52 6.39 -8.15
N VAL A 317 23.49 5.51 -8.50
CA VAL A 317 24.39 4.87 -7.51
C VAL A 317 25.08 5.92 -6.67
N TYR A 318 25.57 6.97 -7.32
CA TYR A 318 26.30 8.04 -6.66
C TYR A 318 25.45 8.70 -5.58
N TYR A 319 24.22 9.05 -5.92
CA TYR A 319 23.29 9.73 -5.02
C TYR A 319 22.80 8.85 -3.88
N LEU A 320 22.34 7.63 -4.16
CA LEU A 320 21.82 6.73 -3.13
C LEU A 320 22.91 6.27 -2.16
N THR A 321 24.13 6.02 -2.65
CA THR A 321 25.29 5.69 -1.80
C THR A 321 25.64 6.87 -0.90
N SER A 322 25.66 8.08 -1.44
CA SER A 322 25.98 9.29 -0.68
C SER A 322 24.93 9.61 0.37
N ALA A 323 23.64 9.47 0.02
CA ALA A 323 22.52 9.61 0.95
C ALA A 323 22.65 8.62 2.11
N LYS A 324 22.87 7.33 1.81
CA LYS A 324 23.09 6.28 2.82
C LYS A 324 24.26 6.61 3.73
N LYS A 325 25.39 7.04 3.16
CA LYS A 325 26.57 7.40 3.96
C LYS A 325 26.30 8.60 4.88
N LEU A 326 25.53 9.57 4.39
CA LEU A 326 25.12 10.71 5.18
C LEU A 326 24.17 10.30 6.31
N TYR A 327 23.15 9.48 6.05
CA TYR A 327 22.29 8.93 7.10
C TYR A 327 23.07 8.14 8.16
N GLU A 328 24.03 7.31 7.74
CA GLU A 328 24.94 6.61 8.66
C GLU A 328 25.70 7.61 9.54
N THR A 329 26.31 8.62 8.93
CA THR A 329 27.11 9.62 9.65
C THR A 329 26.24 10.51 10.54
N LEU A 330 24.97 10.72 10.19
CA LEU A 330 23.99 11.43 11.01
C LEU A 330 23.42 10.56 12.14
N GLY A 331 23.63 9.25 12.13
CA GLY A 331 23.02 8.31 13.07
C GLY A 331 21.53 8.08 12.83
N LEU A 332 21.09 8.16 11.57
CA LEU A 332 19.68 8.12 11.14
C LEU A 332 19.36 6.90 10.26
N LEU A 333 20.12 5.80 10.35
CA LEU A 333 19.88 4.60 9.53
C LEU A 333 18.49 3.98 9.72
N MET A 334 17.89 4.19 10.89
CA MET A 334 16.55 3.69 11.24
C MET A 334 15.43 4.69 10.90
N ASP A 335 15.76 5.86 10.35
CA ASP A 335 14.76 6.83 9.91
C ASP A 335 14.03 6.31 8.66
N PRO A 336 12.70 6.52 8.53
CA PRO A 336 11.95 6.03 7.36
C PRO A 336 12.55 6.44 6.01
N SER A 337 13.06 7.68 5.88
CA SER A 337 13.70 8.13 4.65
C SER A 337 14.99 7.35 4.35
N SER A 338 15.75 6.98 5.38
CA SER A 338 16.96 6.15 5.22
C SER A 338 16.62 4.71 4.85
N VAL A 339 15.61 4.12 5.49
CA VAL A 339 15.14 2.76 5.18
C VAL A 339 14.68 2.67 3.73
N GLU A 340 13.91 3.66 3.26
CA GLU A 340 13.48 3.75 1.87
C GLU A 340 14.66 3.92 0.90
N ASN A 341 15.63 4.78 1.24
CA ASN A 341 16.86 4.94 0.46
C ASN A 341 17.61 3.60 0.33
N SER A 342 17.76 2.87 1.43
CA SER A 342 18.37 1.55 1.48
C SER A 342 17.62 0.53 0.63
N TYR A 343 16.28 0.60 0.57
CA TYR A 343 15.50 -0.26 -0.30
C TYR A 343 15.84 -0.02 -1.78
N PHE A 344 15.81 1.24 -2.23
CA PHE A 344 16.21 1.58 -3.60
C PHE A 344 17.66 1.22 -3.90
N TYR A 345 18.56 1.48 -2.95
CA TYR A 345 19.97 1.19 -3.09
C TYR A 345 20.24 -0.31 -3.24
N GLY A 346 19.61 -1.16 -2.40
CA GLY A 346 19.73 -2.61 -2.48
C GLY A 346 19.26 -3.16 -3.83
N LEU A 347 18.14 -2.66 -4.36
CA LEU A 347 17.65 -3.07 -5.68
C LEU A 347 18.57 -2.56 -6.82
N LEU A 348 19.10 -1.35 -6.70
CA LEU A 348 20.06 -0.83 -7.66
C LEU A 348 21.36 -1.64 -7.69
N LEU A 349 21.86 -2.06 -6.53
CA LEU A 349 23.01 -2.97 -6.45
C LEU A 349 22.73 -4.29 -7.17
N TYR A 350 21.53 -4.85 -7.00
CA TYR A 350 21.13 -6.05 -7.73
C TYR A 350 21.16 -5.83 -9.25
N ASP A 351 20.59 -4.73 -9.74
CA ASP A 351 20.58 -4.39 -11.17
C ASP A 351 21.99 -4.19 -11.75
N LEU A 352 22.94 -3.80 -10.91
CA LEU A 352 24.36 -3.66 -11.24
C LEU A 352 25.16 -4.95 -11.04
N SER A 353 24.47 -6.08 -10.91
CA SER A 353 25.05 -7.42 -10.73
C SER A 353 25.86 -7.58 -9.44
N GLN A 354 25.49 -6.85 -8.38
CA GLN A 354 26.09 -6.93 -7.04
C GLN A 354 25.13 -7.62 -6.06
N ALA A 355 24.71 -8.85 -6.39
CA ALA A 355 23.63 -9.56 -5.70
C ALA A 355 23.92 -9.82 -4.21
N GLU A 356 25.18 -10.08 -3.83
CA GLU A 356 25.57 -10.28 -2.43
C GLU A 356 25.39 -9.00 -1.61
N LEU A 357 25.83 -7.87 -2.13
CA LEU A 357 25.66 -6.56 -1.48
C LEU A 357 24.18 -6.17 -1.41
N ALA A 358 23.44 -6.42 -2.50
CA ALA A 358 21.98 -6.24 -2.52
C ALA A 358 21.31 -7.06 -1.43
N SER A 359 21.71 -8.33 -1.26
CA SER A 359 21.13 -9.21 -0.23
C SER A 359 21.39 -8.71 1.19
N TYR A 360 22.59 -8.19 1.45
CA TYR A 360 22.93 -7.59 2.73
C TYR A 360 22.09 -6.34 2.99
N GLU A 361 22.01 -5.44 2.02
CA GLU A 361 21.26 -4.19 2.16
C GLU A 361 19.77 -4.44 2.39
N LEU A 362 19.13 -5.25 1.53
CA LEU A 362 17.69 -5.54 1.62
C LEU A 362 17.33 -6.33 2.89
N SER A 363 18.20 -7.26 3.33
CA SER A 363 17.96 -7.98 4.58
C SER A 363 18.07 -7.09 5.82
N SER A 364 18.94 -6.07 5.80
CA SER A 364 19.13 -5.14 6.91
C SER A 364 17.91 -4.26 7.21
N ILE A 365 17.05 -4.04 6.20
CA ILE A 365 15.82 -3.24 6.34
C ILE A 365 14.56 -4.10 6.55
N ARG A 366 14.69 -5.43 6.52
CA ARG A 366 13.55 -6.32 6.73
C ARG A 366 13.02 -6.16 8.16
N GLY A 367 11.72 -5.94 8.28
CA GLY A 367 11.05 -5.66 9.56
C GLY A 367 11.11 -4.20 10.01
N LEU A 368 11.75 -3.31 9.24
CA LEU A 368 11.73 -1.86 9.49
C LEU A 368 10.63 -1.13 8.70
N LEU A 369 10.12 -1.76 7.65
CA LEU A 369 8.97 -1.26 6.88
C LEU A 369 7.65 -1.60 7.59
N PRO A 370 6.60 -0.77 7.43
CA PRO A 370 5.25 -1.11 7.87
C PRO A 370 4.79 -2.46 7.30
N SER A 371 4.00 -3.19 8.08
CA SER A 371 3.31 -4.39 7.58
C SER A 371 2.37 -4.02 6.44
N GLY A 372 2.30 -4.86 5.41
CA GLY A 372 1.49 -4.60 4.21
C GLY A 372 2.28 -4.81 2.93
N LEU A 373 1.89 -4.12 1.86
CA LEU A 373 2.46 -4.31 0.53
C LEU A 373 3.96 -4.02 0.47
N GLU A 374 4.45 -2.97 1.12
CA GLU A 374 5.87 -2.62 1.13
C GLU A 374 6.72 -3.78 1.68
N SER A 375 6.30 -4.37 2.79
CA SER A 375 6.96 -5.55 3.37
C SER A 375 6.88 -6.78 2.46
N ILE A 376 5.73 -6.99 1.81
CA ILE A 376 5.52 -8.08 0.85
C ILE A 376 6.46 -7.91 -0.35
N TYR A 377 6.53 -6.74 -0.98
CA TYR A 377 7.42 -6.48 -2.11
C TYR A 377 8.90 -6.59 -1.71
N LEU A 378 9.27 -6.17 -0.49
CA LEU A 378 10.63 -6.35 0.01
C LEU A 378 10.98 -7.84 0.12
N ASP A 379 10.11 -8.65 0.73
CA ASP A 379 10.33 -10.08 0.89
C ASP A 379 10.39 -10.80 -0.47
N PHE A 380 9.56 -10.42 -1.44
CA PHE A 380 9.67 -10.93 -2.82
C PHE A 380 11.03 -10.62 -3.44
N ASN A 381 11.45 -9.35 -3.36
CA ASN A 381 12.71 -8.91 -3.95
C ASN A 381 13.90 -9.60 -3.27
N LEU A 382 13.91 -9.68 -1.94
CA LEU A 382 14.97 -10.37 -1.21
C LEU A 382 14.99 -11.87 -1.53
N ALA A 383 13.83 -12.51 -1.62
CA ALA A 383 13.71 -13.91 -2.03
C ALA A 383 14.23 -14.14 -3.46
N LYS A 384 14.03 -13.17 -4.36
CA LYS A 384 14.57 -13.21 -5.72
C LYS A 384 16.09 -13.12 -5.73
N VAL A 385 16.65 -12.20 -4.95
CA VAL A 385 18.11 -12.08 -4.78
C VAL A 385 18.69 -13.38 -4.23
N TYR A 386 18.07 -13.96 -3.20
CA TYR A 386 18.50 -15.26 -2.66
C TYR A 386 18.41 -16.40 -3.67
N TYR A 387 17.36 -16.43 -4.49
CA TYR A 387 17.23 -17.42 -5.56
C TYR A 387 18.40 -17.32 -6.55
N ASP A 388 18.76 -16.11 -6.99
CA ASP A 388 19.86 -15.94 -7.95
C ASP A 388 21.23 -16.25 -7.35
N LEU A 389 21.38 -16.05 -6.03
CA LEU A 389 22.57 -16.46 -5.26
C LEU A 389 22.60 -17.98 -4.97
N GLY A 390 21.63 -18.76 -5.45
CA GLY A 390 21.52 -20.20 -5.19
C GLY A 390 21.08 -20.57 -3.78
N ARG A 391 20.59 -19.61 -2.98
CA ARG A 391 20.12 -19.79 -1.60
C ARG A 391 18.63 -20.12 -1.59
N PHE A 392 18.26 -21.25 -2.20
CA PHE A 392 16.86 -21.61 -2.46
C PHE A 392 16.02 -21.81 -1.20
N ASP A 393 16.59 -22.40 -0.14
CA ASP A 393 15.84 -22.61 1.11
C ASP A 393 15.53 -21.28 1.82
N ALA A 394 16.45 -20.31 1.77
CA ALA A 394 16.20 -18.96 2.29
C ALA A 394 15.14 -18.23 1.46
N SER A 395 15.18 -18.38 0.13
CA SER A 395 14.13 -17.87 -0.78
C SER A 395 12.76 -18.48 -0.45
N LEU A 396 12.68 -19.80 -0.26
CA LEU A 396 11.44 -20.49 0.12
C LEU A 396 10.91 -20.01 1.47
N SER A 397 11.77 -19.88 2.48
CA SER A 397 11.37 -19.41 3.82
C SER A 397 10.74 -18.01 3.74
N LEU A 398 11.35 -17.09 3.01
CA LEU A 398 10.81 -15.73 2.84
C LEU A 398 9.45 -15.75 2.14
N LEU A 399 9.30 -16.52 1.06
CA LEU A 399 8.04 -16.59 0.31
C LEU A 399 6.91 -17.25 1.14
N GLN A 400 7.26 -18.17 2.04
CA GLN A 400 6.30 -18.76 2.97
C GLN A 400 5.84 -17.76 4.03
N ASP A 401 6.77 -16.99 4.62
CA ASP A 401 6.43 -15.93 5.57
C ASP A 401 5.58 -14.84 4.89
N GLN A 402 6.00 -14.40 3.72
CA GLN A 402 5.30 -13.41 2.90
C GLN A 402 3.86 -13.85 2.58
N ARG A 403 3.65 -15.14 2.29
CA ARG A 403 2.32 -15.67 1.97
C ARG A 403 1.33 -15.53 3.12
N LYS A 404 1.77 -15.67 4.37
CA LYS A 404 0.91 -15.47 5.54
C LYS A 404 0.37 -14.05 5.57
N ILE A 405 1.25 -13.07 5.33
CA ILE A 405 0.88 -11.66 5.24
C ILE A 405 -0.08 -11.42 4.07
N ILE A 406 0.20 -12.00 2.88
CA ILE A 406 -0.69 -11.91 1.71
C ILE A 406 -2.10 -12.43 2.03
N MET A 407 -2.21 -13.54 2.77
CA MET A 407 -3.49 -14.12 3.20
C MET A 407 -4.20 -13.24 4.22
N ASP A 408 -3.49 -12.81 5.27
CA ASP A 408 -4.05 -12.04 6.37
C ASP A 408 -4.57 -10.67 5.92
N GLU A 409 -3.85 -10.03 5.00
CA GLU A 409 -4.21 -8.73 4.42
C GLU A 409 -5.18 -8.84 3.22
N GLY A 410 -5.47 -10.05 2.74
CA GLY A 410 -6.39 -10.26 1.62
C GLY A 410 -5.83 -9.79 0.27
N PHE A 411 -4.54 -10.02 0.03
CA PHE A 411 -3.82 -9.72 -1.22
C PHE A 411 -3.58 -10.96 -2.10
N VAL A 412 -4.29 -12.06 -1.87
CA VAL A 412 -4.05 -13.35 -2.55
C VAL A 412 -4.19 -13.31 -4.07
N ASN A 413 -4.94 -12.32 -4.57
CA ASN A 413 -5.17 -12.07 -6.01
C ASN A 413 -4.49 -10.79 -6.50
N HIS A 414 -3.60 -10.21 -5.70
CA HIS A 414 -2.76 -9.10 -6.11
C HIS A 414 -1.63 -9.62 -7.01
N ASP A 415 -1.17 -8.80 -7.96
CA ASP A 415 -0.12 -9.18 -8.92
C ASP A 415 1.15 -9.73 -8.20
N ILE A 416 1.50 -9.15 -7.04
CA ILE A 416 2.65 -9.61 -6.24
C ILE A 416 2.51 -11.06 -5.77
N ALA A 417 1.30 -11.53 -5.43
CA ALA A 417 1.10 -12.91 -5.00
C ALA A 417 1.40 -13.88 -6.16
N LEU A 418 0.98 -13.54 -7.38
CA LEU A 418 1.22 -14.34 -8.58
C LEU A 418 2.71 -14.34 -8.98
N TYR A 419 3.41 -13.20 -8.87
CA TYR A 419 4.87 -13.14 -8.99
C TYR A 419 5.57 -14.03 -7.96
N SER A 420 5.16 -13.94 -6.70
CA SER A 420 5.69 -14.77 -5.61
C SER A 420 5.46 -16.26 -5.84
N TYR A 421 4.32 -16.67 -6.40
CA TYR A 421 4.06 -18.08 -6.71
C TYR A 421 4.97 -18.61 -7.83
N ASN A 422 5.25 -17.79 -8.85
CA ASN A 422 6.18 -18.18 -9.90
C ASN A 422 7.61 -18.39 -9.35
N LEU A 423 8.08 -17.47 -8.49
CA LEU A 423 9.37 -17.61 -7.80
C LEU A 423 9.36 -18.82 -6.83
N TYR A 424 8.28 -19.00 -6.08
CA TYR A 424 8.14 -20.12 -5.15
C TYR A 424 8.25 -21.47 -5.87
N ALA A 425 7.58 -21.63 -7.01
CA ALA A 425 7.67 -22.84 -7.83
C ALA A 425 9.11 -23.10 -8.32
N ALA A 426 9.82 -22.06 -8.75
CA ALA A 426 11.22 -22.20 -9.17
C ALA A 426 12.14 -22.59 -8.01
N SER A 427 11.98 -21.96 -6.85
CA SER A 427 12.73 -22.30 -5.63
C SER A 427 12.43 -23.74 -5.18
N LEU A 428 11.16 -24.18 -5.24
CA LEU A 428 10.76 -25.56 -4.96
C LEU A 428 11.46 -26.55 -5.89
N TYR A 429 11.50 -26.24 -7.19
CA TYR A 429 12.17 -27.10 -8.17
C TYR A 429 13.65 -27.25 -7.82
N LYS A 430 14.32 -26.14 -7.52
CA LYS A 430 15.75 -26.12 -7.16
C LYS A 430 16.04 -26.84 -5.85
N SER A 431 15.10 -26.85 -4.91
CA SER A 431 15.13 -27.68 -3.69
C SER A 431 14.63 -29.13 -3.90
N GLY A 432 14.46 -29.60 -5.14
CA GLY A 432 14.13 -31.00 -5.46
C GLY A 432 12.64 -31.37 -5.46
N LYS A 433 11.73 -30.42 -5.18
CA LYS A 433 10.28 -30.65 -5.10
C LYS A 433 9.58 -30.45 -6.45
N TRP A 434 10.01 -31.23 -7.45
CA TRP A 434 9.66 -31.00 -8.86
C TRP A 434 8.17 -31.13 -9.20
N SER A 435 7.47 -32.10 -8.60
CA SER A 435 6.04 -32.31 -8.84
C SER A 435 5.20 -31.13 -8.37
N VAL A 436 5.53 -30.59 -7.19
CA VAL A 436 4.86 -29.42 -6.60
C VAL A 436 5.16 -28.17 -7.42
N ALA A 437 6.40 -27.98 -7.87
CA ALA A 437 6.77 -26.88 -8.75
C ALA A 437 5.96 -26.90 -10.06
N LYS A 438 5.90 -28.06 -10.73
CA LYS A 438 5.11 -28.25 -11.95
C LYS A 438 3.64 -27.89 -11.74
N SER A 439 3.01 -28.47 -10.71
CA SER A 439 1.60 -28.23 -10.40
C SER A 439 1.32 -26.75 -10.07
N THR A 440 2.27 -26.07 -9.43
CA THR A 440 2.16 -24.63 -9.12
C THR A 440 2.15 -23.80 -10.41
N TRP A 441 3.06 -24.06 -11.36
CA TRP A 441 3.06 -23.37 -12.65
C TRP A 441 1.83 -23.71 -13.48
N GLU A 442 1.37 -24.96 -13.51
CA GLU A 442 0.12 -25.35 -14.20
C GLU A 442 -1.09 -24.61 -13.61
N SER A 443 -1.14 -24.47 -12.29
CA SER A 443 -2.19 -23.68 -11.61
C SER A 443 -2.16 -22.21 -12.00
N LEU A 444 -0.97 -21.62 -12.16
CA LEU A 444 -0.82 -20.22 -12.60
C LEU A 444 -1.23 -20.05 -14.08
N VAL A 445 -0.95 -21.03 -14.94
CA VAL A 445 -1.42 -21.04 -16.33
C VAL A 445 -2.95 -21.16 -16.39
N ASN A 446 -3.53 -22.06 -15.59
CA ASN A 446 -4.97 -22.30 -15.58
C ASN A 446 -5.78 -21.13 -15.00
N ALA A 447 -5.16 -20.30 -14.15
CA ALA A 447 -5.81 -19.11 -13.57
C ALA A 447 -6.27 -18.07 -14.61
N LYS A 448 -5.80 -18.17 -15.86
CA LYS A 448 -6.27 -17.33 -16.96
C LYS A 448 -7.79 -17.43 -17.20
N SER A 449 -8.41 -18.58 -16.94
CA SER A 449 -9.86 -18.77 -17.10
C SER A 449 -10.68 -18.03 -16.04
N ILE A 450 -10.04 -17.57 -14.96
CA ILE A 450 -10.65 -16.88 -13.84
C ILE A 450 -10.36 -15.38 -13.93
N TYR A 451 -9.10 -14.98 -14.12
CA TYR A 451 -8.69 -13.57 -14.07
C TYR A 451 -8.49 -12.91 -15.43
N GLY A 452 -8.39 -13.69 -16.52
CA GLY A 452 -8.01 -13.16 -17.84
C GLY A 452 -6.61 -12.52 -17.84
N ILE A 453 -5.61 -13.24 -17.32
CA ILE A 453 -4.21 -12.80 -17.11
C ILE A 453 -3.26 -13.19 -18.25
N GLU A 454 -3.76 -13.50 -19.45
CA GLU A 454 -2.93 -14.00 -20.56
C GLU A 454 -1.89 -12.98 -21.04
N ASP A 455 -2.15 -11.69 -20.82
CA ASP A 455 -1.29 -10.55 -21.12
C ASP A 455 -0.22 -10.28 -20.05
N LYS A 456 -0.40 -10.81 -18.83
CA LYS A 456 0.45 -10.51 -17.68
C LYS A 456 1.77 -11.32 -17.72
N PRO A 457 2.91 -10.75 -17.29
CA PRO A 457 4.22 -11.41 -17.43
C PRO A 457 4.33 -12.75 -16.71
N TYR A 458 3.82 -12.86 -15.48
CA TYR A 458 3.91 -14.08 -14.67
C TYR A 458 3.18 -15.29 -15.29
N HIS A 459 2.13 -15.06 -16.10
CA HIS A 459 1.47 -16.13 -16.85
C HIS A 459 2.40 -16.71 -17.91
N ARG A 460 3.06 -15.83 -18.67
CA ARG A 460 4.02 -16.21 -19.72
C ARG A 460 5.27 -16.86 -19.14
N TYR A 461 5.73 -16.38 -17.99
CA TYR A 461 6.85 -16.99 -17.26
C TYR A 461 6.53 -18.42 -16.85
N ALA A 462 5.32 -18.70 -16.34
CA ALA A 462 4.92 -20.08 -16.05
C ALA A 462 4.87 -20.97 -17.29
N LEU A 463 4.35 -20.49 -18.43
CA LEU A 463 4.39 -21.22 -19.70
C LEU A 463 5.83 -21.55 -20.12
N PHE A 464 6.72 -20.55 -20.06
CA PHE A 464 8.15 -20.75 -20.36
C PHE A 464 8.78 -21.79 -19.42
N ASN A 465 8.51 -21.69 -18.12
CA ASN A 465 9.06 -22.60 -17.12
C ASN A 465 8.57 -24.04 -17.31
N LEU A 466 7.30 -24.23 -17.68
CA LEU A 466 6.74 -25.53 -18.05
C LEU A 466 7.36 -26.08 -19.34
N ALA A 467 7.67 -25.23 -20.32
CA ALA A 467 8.38 -25.63 -21.54
C ALA A 467 9.81 -26.09 -21.22
N VAL A 468 10.55 -25.34 -20.40
CA VAL A 468 11.90 -25.72 -19.91
C VAL A 468 11.84 -27.06 -19.18
N LEU A 469 10.90 -27.22 -18.26
CA LEU A 469 10.72 -28.47 -17.52
C LEU A 469 10.43 -29.66 -18.45
N SER A 470 9.56 -29.47 -19.44
CA SER A 470 9.20 -30.52 -20.41
C SER A 470 10.40 -30.91 -21.28
N LYS A 471 11.21 -29.93 -21.68
CA LYS A 471 12.45 -30.15 -22.45
C LYS A 471 13.46 -30.97 -21.65
N LEU A 472 13.68 -30.62 -20.38
CA LEU A 472 14.57 -31.36 -19.48
C LEU A 472 14.11 -32.80 -19.22
N ARG A 473 12.81 -33.08 -19.38
CA ARG A 473 12.21 -34.42 -19.28
C ARG A 473 12.11 -35.16 -20.62
N ASN A 474 12.67 -34.61 -21.69
CA ASN A 474 12.62 -35.15 -23.04
C ASN A 474 11.17 -35.38 -23.55
N ASN A 475 10.27 -34.43 -23.26
CA ASN A 475 8.89 -34.43 -23.77
C ASN A 475 8.73 -33.33 -24.83
N PRO A 476 9.05 -33.60 -26.11
CA PRO A 476 9.07 -32.56 -27.16
C PRO A 476 7.67 -32.00 -27.47
N GLU A 477 6.62 -32.82 -27.37
CA GLU A 477 5.25 -32.39 -27.66
C GLU A 477 4.75 -31.34 -26.66
N GLN A 478 4.92 -31.60 -25.35
CA GLN A 478 4.56 -30.62 -24.32
C GLN A 478 5.44 -29.38 -24.37
N THR A 479 6.73 -29.56 -24.67
CA THR A 479 7.68 -28.44 -24.84
C THR A 479 7.20 -27.49 -25.93
N GLU A 480 6.87 -28.02 -27.11
CA GLU A 480 6.40 -27.23 -28.25
C GLU A 480 5.05 -26.54 -27.93
N SER A 481 4.13 -27.26 -27.30
CA SER A 481 2.81 -26.73 -26.92
C SER A 481 2.92 -25.52 -25.98
N TYR A 482 3.73 -25.62 -24.92
CA TYR A 482 3.92 -24.52 -23.98
C TYR A 482 4.73 -23.37 -24.59
N TYR A 483 5.81 -23.68 -25.32
CA TYR A 483 6.66 -22.65 -25.90
C TYR A 483 5.95 -21.85 -26.99
N LYS A 484 5.13 -22.50 -27.82
CA LYS A 484 4.29 -21.80 -28.82
C LYS A 484 3.27 -20.86 -28.19
N GLN A 485 2.70 -21.24 -27.05
CA GLN A 485 1.81 -20.34 -26.29
C GLN A 485 2.59 -19.15 -25.71
N TYR A 486 3.77 -19.42 -25.14
CA TYR A 486 4.67 -18.38 -24.64
C TYR A 486 5.04 -17.37 -25.73
N THR A 487 5.50 -17.81 -26.90
CA THR A 487 5.92 -16.92 -27.99
C THR A 487 4.75 -16.12 -28.55
N ARG A 488 3.56 -16.72 -28.66
CA ARG A 488 2.35 -16.01 -29.12
C ARG A 488 1.92 -14.88 -28.19
N LEU A 489 2.10 -15.06 -26.87
CA LEU A 489 1.67 -14.09 -25.86
C LEU A 489 2.76 -13.06 -25.48
N SER A 490 4.01 -13.30 -25.88
CA SER A 490 5.15 -12.47 -25.53
C SER A 490 5.43 -11.40 -26.60
N PRO A 491 5.70 -10.14 -26.21
CA PRO A 491 6.18 -9.13 -27.13
C PRO A 491 7.46 -9.61 -27.83
N TYR A 492 7.59 -9.31 -29.12
CA TYR A 492 8.69 -9.81 -29.95
C TYR A 492 10.08 -9.60 -29.33
N GLY A 493 10.34 -8.43 -28.75
CA GLY A 493 11.63 -8.11 -28.09
C GLY A 493 11.86 -8.76 -26.71
N GLN A 494 10.90 -9.53 -26.20
CA GLN A 494 10.98 -10.22 -24.90
C GLN A 494 11.01 -11.74 -25.04
N ILE A 495 10.89 -12.28 -26.26
CA ILE A 495 10.99 -13.72 -26.51
C ILE A 495 12.43 -14.16 -26.25
N VAL A 496 12.58 -15.22 -25.47
CA VAL A 496 13.88 -15.82 -25.14
C VAL A 496 13.86 -17.28 -25.54
N ASP A 497 14.99 -17.77 -26.04
CA ASP A 497 15.16 -19.17 -26.45
C ASP A 497 15.14 -20.11 -25.24
N LEU A 498 14.64 -21.33 -25.46
CA LEU A 498 14.64 -22.35 -24.42
C LEU A 498 16.08 -22.76 -24.05
N PRO A 499 16.51 -22.56 -22.79
CA PRO A 499 17.84 -22.95 -22.35
C PRO A 499 18.07 -24.47 -22.45
N THR A 500 19.33 -24.86 -22.35
CA THR A 500 19.75 -26.27 -22.20
C THR A 500 19.80 -26.71 -20.73
N ASN A 501 19.80 -25.76 -19.80
CA ASN A 501 19.83 -25.99 -18.36
C ASN A 501 18.49 -25.61 -17.69
N ASP A 502 18.41 -25.82 -16.38
CA ASP A 502 17.24 -25.55 -15.54
C ASP A 502 17.16 -24.06 -15.13
N ARG A 503 17.32 -23.16 -16.11
CA ARG A 503 17.13 -21.72 -15.94
C ARG A 503 15.68 -21.36 -16.20
N PHE A 504 15.01 -20.85 -15.17
CA PHE A 504 13.61 -20.42 -15.20
C PHE A 504 13.48 -18.90 -15.30
N GLU A 505 12.39 -18.44 -15.90
CA GLU A 505 11.99 -17.04 -15.96
C GLU A 505 11.13 -16.68 -14.75
N ILE A 506 11.58 -15.70 -13.97
CA ILE A 506 10.92 -15.27 -12.72
C ILE A 506 10.41 -13.83 -12.79
N GLY A 507 11.00 -13.01 -13.67
CA GLY A 507 10.87 -11.56 -13.65
C GLY A 507 12.01 -10.89 -12.87
N LYS A 508 12.08 -9.56 -12.97
CA LYS A 508 13.05 -8.73 -12.25
C LYS A 508 12.49 -8.32 -10.87
N PRO A 509 13.34 -7.93 -9.91
CA PRO A 509 12.88 -7.24 -8.71
C PRO A 509 12.05 -6.00 -9.06
N ILE A 510 11.11 -5.66 -8.19
CA ILE A 510 10.11 -4.63 -8.41
C ILE A 510 10.43 -3.44 -7.49
N TYR A 511 10.60 -2.25 -8.07
CA TYR A 511 10.94 -1.05 -7.31
C TYR A 511 9.73 -0.44 -6.61
N PRO A 512 9.92 0.19 -5.43
CA PRO A 512 8.89 1.03 -4.82
C PRO A 512 8.31 2.05 -5.80
N TYR A 513 7.03 2.38 -5.61
CA TYR A 513 6.23 3.29 -6.45
C TYR A 513 5.94 2.79 -7.88
N THR A 514 6.36 1.57 -8.23
CA THR A 514 6.00 0.95 -9.52
C THR A 514 4.78 0.05 -9.46
N TRP A 515 4.30 -0.30 -8.26
CA TRP A 515 3.06 -1.05 -8.05
C TRP A 515 1.86 -0.15 -7.70
N GLU A 516 0.66 -0.71 -7.81
CA GLU A 516 -0.57 -0.04 -7.41
C GLU A 516 -0.86 -0.24 -5.92
N ILE A 517 -1.41 0.78 -5.28
CA ILE A 517 -1.86 0.70 -3.88
C ILE A 517 -3.37 0.42 -3.91
N PRO A 518 -3.83 -0.72 -3.39
CA PRO A 518 -5.23 -1.10 -3.43
C PRO A 518 -6.05 -0.19 -2.51
N VAL A 519 -7.26 0.14 -2.96
CA VAL A 519 -8.23 0.85 -2.14
C VAL A 519 -8.75 -0.08 -1.04
N GLN A 520 -8.82 0.43 0.19
CA GLN A 520 -9.29 -0.34 1.34
C GLN A 520 -10.72 -0.85 1.12
N ASN A 521 -10.98 -2.11 1.52
CA ASN A 521 -12.28 -2.77 1.37
C ASN A 521 -12.82 -2.84 -0.07
N SER A 522 -11.94 -2.72 -1.07
CA SER A 522 -12.24 -2.99 -2.48
C SER A 522 -11.60 -4.29 -2.93
N PHE A 523 -12.10 -4.83 -4.04
CA PHE A 523 -11.48 -5.91 -4.78
C PHE A 523 -10.04 -5.52 -5.22
N ALA A 524 -9.14 -6.50 -5.29
CA ALA A 524 -7.88 -6.32 -5.99
C ALA A 524 -8.11 -6.09 -7.49
N GLU A 525 -7.16 -5.50 -8.21
CA GLU A 525 -7.30 -5.11 -9.63
C GLU A 525 -7.86 -6.24 -10.51
N LEU A 526 -7.30 -7.45 -10.41
CA LEU A 526 -7.74 -8.62 -11.19
C LEU A 526 -9.17 -9.07 -10.82
N GLU A 527 -9.51 -9.00 -9.54
CA GLU A 527 -10.84 -9.33 -9.05
C GLU A 527 -11.86 -8.30 -9.55
N GLU A 528 -11.55 -7.02 -9.41
CA GLU A 528 -12.38 -5.92 -9.90
C GLU A 528 -12.60 -6.05 -11.41
N LYS A 529 -11.53 -6.23 -12.20
CA LYS A 529 -11.62 -6.41 -13.66
C LYS A 529 -12.58 -7.56 -14.00
N THR A 530 -12.46 -8.68 -13.29
CA THR A 530 -13.32 -9.86 -13.49
C THR A 530 -14.77 -9.58 -13.13
N ILE A 531 -15.04 -9.06 -11.93
CA ILE A 531 -16.39 -8.78 -11.44
C ILE A 531 -17.07 -7.70 -12.28
N ARG A 532 -16.38 -6.59 -12.53
CA ARG A 532 -16.85 -5.49 -13.39
C ARG A 532 -17.18 -5.99 -14.80
N SER A 533 -16.46 -7.01 -15.29
CA SER A 533 -16.73 -7.58 -16.59
C SER A 533 -18.15 -8.11 -16.71
N TYR A 534 -18.81 -8.59 -15.65
CA TYR A 534 -20.18 -9.10 -15.74
C TYR A 534 -21.26 -8.00 -15.69
N THR A 535 -20.99 -6.93 -14.93
CA THR A 535 -21.97 -5.92 -14.54
C THR A 535 -22.49 -5.06 -15.70
N GLY A 536 -23.74 -4.62 -15.61
CA GLY A 536 -24.36 -3.65 -16.52
C GLY A 536 -24.48 -4.09 -17.99
N ARG A 537 -24.40 -5.40 -18.27
CA ARG A 537 -24.49 -5.96 -19.63
C ARG A 537 -25.91 -6.17 -20.13
N TYR A 538 -26.92 -6.04 -19.27
CA TYR A 538 -28.30 -6.39 -19.58
C TYR A 538 -29.28 -5.30 -19.13
N LEU A 539 -30.09 -4.78 -20.06
CA LEU A 539 -31.13 -3.80 -19.76
C LEU A 539 -32.41 -4.50 -19.28
N PHE A 540 -32.60 -4.61 -17.96
CA PHE A 540 -33.75 -5.32 -17.40
C PHE A 540 -35.11 -4.71 -17.78
N ASN A 541 -35.25 -3.38 -17.71
CA ASN A 541 -36.54 -2.68 -17.85
C ASN A 541 -37.12 -2.62 -19.28
N GLY A 542 -36.48 -3.24 -20.27
CA GLY A 542 -36.94 -3.26 -21.67
C GLY A 542 -37.14 -4.65 -22.26
N GLN A 543 -37.14 -5.70 -21.42
CA GLN A 543 -37.10 -7.08 -21.86
C GLN A 543 -38.42 -7.80 -21.57
N ASP A 544 -38.79 -8.71 -22.47
CA ASP A 544 -40.00 -9.52 -22.31
C ASP A 544 -39.97 -10.28 -20.98
N GLU A 545 -41.12 -10.37 -20.32
CA GLU A 545 -41.27 -11.08 -19.04
C GLU A 545 -40.73 -12.51 -19.11
N GLU A 546 -40.90 -13.22 -20.23
CA GLU A 546 -40.37 -14.57 -20.43
C GLU A 546 -38.84 -14.62 -20.44
N ILE A 547 -38.18 -13.58 -20.97
CA ILE A 547 -36.72 -13.47 -20.98
C ILE A 547 -36.21 -13.11 -19.58
N ARG A 548 -36.93 -12.22 -18.87
CA ARG A 548 -36.61 -11.81 -17.49
C ARG A 548 -36.75 -12.96 -16.50
N ALA A 549 -37.82 -13.73 -16.61
CA ALA A 549 -38.12 -14.87 -15.76
C ALA A 549 -37.42 -16.16 -16.20
N ARG A 550 -36.61 -16.13 -17.28
CA ARG A 550 -36.12 -17.33 -17.99
C ARG A 550 -35.28 -18.21 -17.07
N THR A 551 -35.91 -19.17 -16.42
CA THR A 551 -35.29 -20.19 -15.58
C THR A 551 -35.81 -21.56 -16.01
N TYR A 552 -34.95 -22.57 -15.98
CA TYR A 552 -35.28 -23.91 -16.43
C TYR A 552 -34.53 -24.93 -15.59
N GLU A 553 -35.03 -26.16 -15.59
CA GLU A 553 -34.44 -27.25 -14.82
C GLU A 553 -32.96 -27.45 -15.21
N ASN A 554 -32.11 -27.72 -14.21
CA ASN A 554 -30.67 -27.93 -14.36
C ASN A 554 -29.82 -26.75 -14.86
N ARG A 555 -30.40 -25.54 -15.02
CA ARG A 555 -29.65 -24.35 -15.46
C ARG A 555 -28.40 -24.08 -14.63
N LEU A 556 -28.53 -24.08 -13.29
CA LEU A 556 -27.45 -23.75 -12.35
C LEU A 556 -26.97 -25.00 -11.57
N GLU A 557 -27.02 -26.17 -12.22
CA GLU A 557 -26.65 -27.46 -11.61
C GLU A 557 -25.19 -27.48 -11.13
N ASP A 558 -24.28 -26.75 -11.77
CA ASP A 558 -22.89 -26.68 -11.36
C ASP A 558 -22.71 -26.02 -9.98
N THR A 559 -23.65 -25.17 -9.53
CA THR A 559 -23.68 -24.70 -8.13
C THR A 559 -24.04 -25.84 -7.20
N ASN A 560 -25.00 -26.67 -7.58
CA ASN A 560 -25.42 -27.80 -6.76
C ASN A 560 -24.31 -28.86 -6.66
N LEU A 561 -23.59 -29.13 -7.75
CA LEU A 561 -22.43 -30.03 -7.75
C LEU A 561 -21.32 -29.51 -6.83
N PHE A 562 -21.01 -28.21 -6.91
CA PHE A 562 -20.06 -27.58 -5.98
C PHE A 562 -20.50 -27.75 -4.53
N LEU A 563 -21.76 -27.47 -4.23
CA LEU A 563 -22.30 -27.59 -2.87
C LEU A 563 -22.36 -29.03 -2.39
N ASP A 564 -22.63 -30.01 -3.27
CA ASP A 564 -22.61 -31.42 -2.91
C ASP A 564 -21.22 -31.85 -2.50
N ASP A 565 -20.20 -31.50 -3.29
CA ASP A 565 -18.80 -31.74 -2.93
C ASP A 565 -18.46 -31.03 -1.62
N LEU A 566 -18.82 -29.76 -1.46
CA LEU A 566 -18.51 -28.99 -0.26
C LEU A 566 -19.18 -29.56 1.00
N LEU A 567 -20.43 -30.02 0.92
CA LEU A 567 -21.26 -30.37 2.09
C LEU A 567 -21.34 -31.87 2.38
N ASN A 568 -20.90 -32.72 1.46
CA ASN A 568 -20.86 -34.16 1.66
C ASN A 568 -19.61 -34.58 2.45
N ALA A 569 -19.81 -34.99 3.70
CA ALA A 569 -18.73 -35.42 4.59
C ALA A 569 -17.93 -36.64 4.09
N LYS A 570 -18.48 -37.40 3.12
CA LYS A 570 -17.82 -38.56 2.49
C LYS A 570 -17.19 -38.24 1.13
N ALA A 571 -17.34 -37.02 0.61
CA ALA A 571 -16.75 -36.63 -0.66
C ALA A 571 -15.22 -36.70 -0.60
N PHE A 572 -14.61 -37.27 -1.64
CA PHE A 572 -13.17 -37.22 -1.83
C PHE A 572 -12.80 -35.84 -2.36
N LEU A 573 -12.28 -34.99 -1.48
CA LEU A 573 -12.00 -33.60 -1.80
C LEU A 573 -10.57 -33.39 -2.29
N SER A 574 -10.43 -32.48 -3.25
CA SER A 574 -9.15 -31.81 -3.46
C SER A 574 -8.74 -31.05 -2.19
N LYS A 575 -7.43 -30.83 -2.01
CA LYS A 575 -6.95 -30.04 -0.87
C LYS A 575 -7.55 -28.63 -0.81
N PRO A 576 -7.64 -27.87 -1.92
CA PRO A 576 -8.28 -26.54 -1.90
C PRO A 576 -9.73 -26.58 -1.41
N MET A 577 -10.51 -27.58 -1.83
CA MET A 577 -11.89 -27.75 -1.36
C MET A 577 -11.94 -28.14 0.12
N SER A 578 -10.98 -28.95 0.60
CA SER A 578 -10.87 -29.32 2.02
C SER A 578 -10.58 -28.10 2.90
N PHE A 579 -9.65 -27.23 2.46
CA PHE A 579 -9.37 -25.96 3.14
C PHE A 579 -10.58 -25.04 3.10
N LEU A 580 -11.25 -24.90 1.95
CA LEU A 580 -12.47 -24.08 1.85
C LEU A 580 -13.54 -24.53 2.83
N ARG A 581 -13.81 -25.83 2.90
CA ARG A 581 -14.74 -26.43 3.87
C ARG A 581 -14.35 -26.07 5.30
N LYS A 582 -13.06 -26.22 5.65
CA LYS A 582 -12.57 -25.87 6.99
C LYS A 582 -12.73 -24.36 7.27
N THR A 583 -12.44 -23.50 6.31
CA THR A 583 -12.60 -22.04 6.44
C THR A 583 -14.07 -21.63 6.65
N LEU A 584 -15.00 -22.32 5.98
CA LEU A 584 -16.43 -22.01 6.08
C LEU A 584 -17.10 -22.58 7.34
N PHE A 585 -16.66 -23.73 7.85
CA PHE A 585 -17.39 -24.48 8.88
C PHE A 585 -16.57 -24.84 10.15
N GLY A 586 -15.25 -24.63 10.13
CA GLY A 586 -14.35 -25.08 11.19
C GLY A 586 -14.21 -26.61 11.26
N ASP A 587 -13.85 -27.13 12.43
CA ASP A 587 -13.60 -28.57 12.64
C ASP A 587 -14.87 -29.38 12.99
N LEU A 588 -16.01 -28.70 13.20
CA LEU A 588 -17.26 -29.35 13.58
C LEU A 588 -18.06 -29.74 12.32
N LYS A 589 -18.41 -31.03 12.18
CA LYS A 589 -19.24 -31.58 11.07
C LYS A 589 -20.73 -31.16 11.14
N ARG A 590 -21.00 -29.87 11.33
CA ARG A 590 -22.37 -29.33 11.48
C ARG A 590 -23.00 -28.85 10.16
N PHE A 591 -22.37 -29.13 9.02
CA PHE A 591 -22.75 -28.61 7.69
C PHE A 591 -23.45 -29.65 6.78
N GLU A 592 -23.53 -30.92 7.19
CA GLU A 592 -24.12 -31.99 6.36
C GLU A 592 -25.56 -31.64 5.94
N LYS A 593 -25.88 -31.90 4.67
CA LYS A 593 -27.18 -31.57 4.04
C LYS A 593 -27.60 -30.10 4.18
N GLY A 594 -26.67 -29.19 4.42
CA GLY A 594 -26.91 -27.76 4.51
C GLY A 594 -27.25 -27.22 5.90
N ASN A 595 -27.07 -28.03 6.97
CA ASN A 595 -27.28 -27.55 8.33
C ASN A 595 -26.40 -26.34 8.67
N GLN A 596 -26.93 -25.39 9.45
CA GLN A 596 -26.25 -24.13 9.81
C GLN A 596 -25.91 -23.23 8.61
N ILE A 597 -26.62 -23.40 7.48
CA ILE A 597 -26.44 -22.57 6.29
C ILE A 597 -27.72 -21.81 5.97
N VAL A 598 -27.57 -20.53 5.67
CA VAL A 598 -28.61 -19.71 5.03
C VAL A 598 -28.17 -19.42 3.61
N PHE A 599 -28.97 -19.83 2.64
CA PHE A 599 -28.73 -19.65 1.21
C PHE A 599 -29.63 -18.57 0.66
N PHE A 600 -29.05 -17.51 0.11
CA PHE A 600 -29.74 -16.44 -0.58
C PHE A 600 -29.63 -16.65 -2.08
N ASP A 601 -30.75 -16.71 -2.77
CA ASP A 601 -30.82 -16.75 -4.23
C ASP A 601 -31.38 -15.43 -4.73
N ILE A 602 -30.53 -14.60 -5.35
CA ILE A 602 -30.91 -13.28 -5.84
C ILE A 602 -31.54 -13.43 -7.23
N GLY A 603 -32.78 -13.00 -7.32
CA GLY A 603 -33.64 -13.12 -8.50
C GLY A 603 -33.25 -12.22 -9.68
N PRO A 604 -33.82 -12.50 -10.86
CA PRO A 604 -35.25 -12.77 -10.97
C PRO A 604 -35.57 -14.18 -11.49
N ALA A 605 -36.22 -15.01 -10.67
CA ALA A 605 -36.66 -16.36 -11.09
C ALA A 605 -38.02 -16.80 -10.52
N LEU A 606 -38.58 -16.05 -9.57
CA LEU A 606 -39.78 -16.43 -8.85
C LEU A 606 -41.07 -16.39 -9.70
N ASN A 607 -41.18 -15.46 -10.65
CA ASN A 607 -42.42 -15.22 -11.40
C ASN A 607 -42.62 -16.11 -12.65
N HIS A 608 -41.75 -17.10 -12.90
CA HIS A 608 -41.90 -18.00 -14.05
C HIS A 608 -43.28 -18.70 -14.02
N PRO A 609 -44.06 -18.65 -15.11
CA PRO A 609 -45.46 -19.09 -15.11
C PRO A 609 -45.64 -20.59 -14.84
N GLU A 610 -44.69 -21.42 -15.28
CA GLU A 610 -44.74 -22.89 -15.14
C GLU A 610 -43.81 -23.46 -14.05
N TYR A 611 -42.75 -22.73 -13.70
CA TYR A 611 -41.61 -23.24 -12.92
C TYR A 611 -41.12 -22.17 -11.92
N PRO A 612 -42.01 -21.61 -11.07
CA PRO A 612 -41.64 -20.51 -10.18
C PRO A 612 -40.51 -20.90 -9.24
N GLY A 613 -39.38 -20.18 -9.29
CA GLY A 613 -38.23 -20.40 -8.42
C GLY A 613 -37.55 -21.76 -8.59
N VAL A 614 -37.62 -22.40 -9.77
CA VAL A 614 -37.14 -23.78 -10.00
C VAL A 614 -35.68 -24.01 -9.61
N THR A 615 -34.81 -23.03 -9.82
CA THR A 615 -33.38 -23.10 -9.46
C THR A 615 -33.15 -23.05 -7.95
N SER A 616 -33.97 -22.31 -7.20
CA SER A 616 -33.94 -22.26 -5.74
C SER A 616 -34.58 -23.51 -5.14
N LEU A 617 -35.65 -24.01 -5.76
CA LEU A 617 -36.33 -25.25 -5.39
C LEU A 617 -35.39 -26.45 -5.50
N ALA A 618 -34.56 -26.50 -6.54
CA ALA A 618 -33.56 -27.55 -6.72
C ALA A 618 -32.56 -27.59 -5.54
N VAL A 619 -32.09 -26.42 -5.07
CA VAL A 619 -31.22 -26.31 -3.89
C VAL A 619 -31.96 -26.77 -2.63
N ALA A 620 -33.19 -26.28 -2.42
CA ALA A 620 -33.99 -26.62 -1.24
C ALA A 620 -34.29 -28.13 -1.15
N LYS A 621 -34.50 -28.78 -2.30
CA LYS A 621 -34.72 -30.23 -2.41
C LYS A 621 -33.44 -31.03 -2.13
N HIS A 622 -32.30 -30.60 -2.69
CA HIS A 622 -31.01 -31.30 -2.54
C HIS A 622 -30.45 -31.16 -1.13
N PHE A 623 -30.64 -30.00 -0.49
CA PHE A 623 -30.10 -29.66 0.83
C PHE A 623 -31.22 -29.32 1.84
N PRO A 624 -31.93 -30.32 2.39
CA PRO A 624 -33.10 -30.10 3.24
C PRO A 624 -32.78 -29.41 4.59
N GLY A 625 -31.52 -29.40 5.04
CA GLY A 625 -31.09 -28.71 6.26
C GLY A 625 -30.78 -27.22 6.06
N MET A 626 -30.75 -26.76 4.81
CA MET A 626 -30.43 -25.38 4.43
C MET A 626 -31.67 -24.50 4.48
N GLU A 627 -31.58 -23.30 5.06
CA GLU A 627 -32.63 -22.29 4.95
C GLU A 627 -32.44 -21.52 3.63
N VAL A 628 -33.36 -21.70 2.68
CA VAL A 628 -33.28 -21.13 1.32
C VAL A 628 -34.18 -19.91 1.22
N VAL A 629 -33.57 -18.74 1.00
CA VAL A 629 -34.23 -17.43 0.87
C VAL A 629 -34.18 -17.01 -0.59
N LEU A 630 -35.33 -16.92 -1.24
CA LEU A 630 -35.46 -16.29 -2.55
C LEU A 630 -35.50 -14.78 -2.33
N TRP A 631 -34.43 -14.08 -2.69
CA TRP A 631 -34.30 -12.64 -2.61
C TRP A 631 -34.65 -12.03 -3.96
N GLU A 632 -35.90 -11.60 -4.10
CA GLU A 632 -36.54 -11.32 -5.38
C GLU A 632 -36.96 -9.85 -5.48
N LEU A 633 -36.83 -9.29 -6.68
CA LEU A 633 -37.21 -7.91 -6.96
C LEU A 633 -38.69 -7.69 -6.62
N PRO A 634 -39.08 -6.56 -5.98
CA PRO A 634 -40.46 -6.34 -5.57
C PRO A 634 -41.47 -6.46 -6.71
N GLY A 635 -41.14 -5.98 -7.91
CA GLY A 635 -41.98 -6.13 -9.09
C GLY A 635 -42.18 -7.59 -9.54
N GLU A 636 -41.16 -8.44 -9.37
CA GLU A 636 -41.24 -9.86 -9.73
C GLU A 636 -42.05 -10.64 -8.69
N VAL A 637 -41.95 -10.27 -7.41
CA VAL A 637 -42.81 -10.80 -6.34
C VAL A 637 -44.28 -10.43 -6.60
N ASP A 638 -44.56 -9.19 -6.98
CA ASP A 638 -45.91 -8.76 -7.34
C ASP A 638 -46.48 -9.56 -8.51
N LEU A 639 -45.68 -9.79 -9.55
CA LEU A 639 -46.06 -10.63 -10.70
C LEU A 639 -46.31 -12.08 -10.29
N TYR A 640 -45.46 -12.65 -9.43
CA TYR A 640 -45.65 -13.99 -8.87
C TYR A 640 -46.98 -14.09 -8.11
N LEU A 641 -47.26 -13.15 -7.22
CA LEU A 641 -48.50 -13.14 -6.44
C LEU A 641 -49.74 -12.99 -7.32
N LYS A 642 -49.67 -12.23 -8.42
CA LYS A 642 -50.82 -11.98 -9.31
C LYS A 642 -51.02 -13.05 -10.39
N LYS A 643 -49.95 -13.51 -11.06
CA LYS A 643 -50.03 -14.29 -12.32
C LYS A 643 -49.83 -15.80 -12.12
N VAL A 644 -49.03 -16.24 -11.15
CA VAL A 644 -48.72 -17.67 -10.99
C VAL A 644 -49.90 -18.41 -10.35
N LYS A 645 -50.24 -19.58 -10.93
CA LYS A 645 -51.36 -20.42 -10.49
C LYS A 645 -51.21 -20.86 -9.02
N PRO A 646 -52.30 -20.87 -8.22
CA PRO A 646 -52.24 -21.28 -6.80
C PRO A 646 -51.56 -22.63 -6.57
N GLU A 647 -51.85 -23.64 -7.39
CA GLU A 647 -51.27 -24.98 -7.30
C GLU A 647 -49.72 -24.98 -7.37
N LEU A 648 -49.15 -24.11 -8.20
CA LEU A 648 -47.69 -23.97 -8.34
C LEU A 648 -47.08 -23.22 -7.15
N LYS A 649 -47.83 -22.27 -6.56
CA LYS A 649 -47.44 -21.61 -5.32
C LYS A 649 -47.43 -22.59 -4.15
N ASP A 650 -48.47 -23.40 -4.02
CA ASP A 650 -48.59 -24.42 -2.99
C ASP A 650 -47.47 -25.46 -3.10
N ARG A 651 -47.08 -25.83 -4.33
CA ARG A 651 -45.90 -26.68 -4.57
C ARG A 651 -44.62 -26.03 -4.02
N LEU A 652 -44.37 -24.75 -4.31
CA LEU A 652 -43.20 -24.04 -3.77
C LEU A 652 -43.27 -23.94 -2.23
N TYR A 653 -44.46 -23.64 -1.70
CA TYR A 653 -44.68 -23.48 -0.26
C TYR A 653 -44.66 -24.82 0.48
N SER A 654 -44.85 -25.95 -0.17
CA SER A 654 -44.75 -27.27 0.48
C SER A 654 -43.35 -27.55 1.07
N PHE A 655 -42.31 -26.84 0.60
CA PHE A 655 -40.95 -26.96 1.13
C PHE A 655 -40.81 -26.10 2.39
N PRO A 656 -40.59 -26.71 3.58
CA PRO A 656 -40.59 -25.99 4.86
C PRO A 656 -39.38 -25.06 5.03
N ASN A 657 -38.30 -25.32 4.29
CA ASN A 657 -37.05 -24.59 4.34
C ASN A 657 -36.96 -23.40 3.37
N ILE A 658 -38.02 -23.11 2.60
CA ILE A 658 -38.09 -21.96 1.70
C ILE A 658 -38.59 -20.69 2.42
N ARG A 659 -38.04 -19.53 2.07
CA ARG A 659 -38.53 -18.19 2.41
C ARG A 659 -38.47 -17.30 1.17
N ILE A 660 -39.28 -16.23 1.15
CA ILE A 660 -39.28 -15.24 0.06
C ILE A 660 -39.13 -13.86 0.69
N LEU A 661 -38.08 -13.14 0.26
CA LEU A 661 -37.72 -11.79 0.65
C LEU A 661 -37.86 -10.87 -0.58
N SER A 662 -38.75 -9.88 -0.49
CA SER A 662 -39.03 -8.90 -1.55
C SER A 662 -38.13 -7.67 -1.42
N ALA A 663 -37.06 -7.58 -2.23
CA ALA A 663 -36.14 -6.45 -2.24
C ALA A 663 -35.21 -6.43 -3.49
N ASP A 664 -34.46 -5.34 -3.66
CA ASP A 664 -33.71 -5.03 -4.89
C ASP A 664 -32.38 -5.80 -5.10
N GLY A 665 -31.95 -6.58 -4.10
CA GLY A 665 -30.73 -7.41 -4.19
C GLY A 665 -29.41 -6.65 -4.01
N VAL A 666 -29.42 -5.31 -3.93
CA VAL A 666 -28.21 -4.45 -3.82
C VAL A 666 -28.30 -3.34 -2.77
N GLY A 667 -29.46 -3.14 -2.13
CA GLY A 667 -29.62 -2.16 -1.07
C GLY A 667 -28.99 -2.57 0.25
N GLU A 668 -29.15 -1.73 1.28
CA GLU A 668 -28.59 -1.99 2.62
C GLU A 668 -29.16 -3.28 3.23
N PHE A 669 -28.30 -4.29 3.37
CA PHE A 669 -28.67 -5.65 3.74
C PHE A 669 -29.48 -5.69 5.03
N GLN A 670 -28.97 -5.08 6.10
CA GLN A 670 -29.60 -5.16 7.42
C GLN A 670 -30.99 -4.49 7.45
N THR A 671 -31.12 -3.34 6.79
CA THR A 671 -32.38 -2.59 6.65
C THR A 671 -33.42 -3.42 5.92
N ILE A 672 -33.03 -4.06 4.82
CA ILE A 672 -33.91 -4.91 4.01
C ILE A 672 -34.28 -6.21 4.73
N TYR A 673 -33.31 -6.87 5.35
CA TYR A 673 -33.45 -8.21 5.91
C TYR A 673 -34.33 -8.24 7.17
N THR A 674 -34.22 -7.21 8.01
CA THR A 674 -34.94 -7.17 9.30
C THR A 674 -36.38 -6.70 9.21
N GLU A 675 -36.75 -6.05 8.10
CA GLU A 675 -38.04 -5.42 7.90
C GLU A 675 -39.14 -6.47 7.59
N PRO A 676 -40.10 -6.73 8.52
CA PRO A 676 -41.07 -7.82 8.37
C PRO A 676 -41.97 -7.71 7.14
N LYS A 677 -42.24 -6.49 6.64
CA LYS A 677 -43.11 -6.32 5.46
C LYS A 677 -42.49 -6.88 4.17
N ASN A 678 -41.16 -7.03 4.14
CA ASN A 678 -40.45 -7.57 2.98
C ASN A 678 -40.57 -9.11 2.89
N TRP A 679 -41.00 -9.78 3.97
CA TRP A 679 -41.15 -11.24 4.01
C TRP A 679 -42.56 -11.69 3.64
N ILE A 680 -42.66 -12.48 2.57
CA ILE A 680 -43.97 -12.89 2.01
C ILE A 680 -44.62 -14.01 2.82
N LEU A 681 -43.82 -14.98 3.26
CA LEU A 681 -44.29 -16.13 4.03
C LEU A 681 -44.34 -15.82 5.54
N ARG A 682 -45.34 -15.01 5.94
CA ARG A 682 -45.49 -14.51 7.33
C ARG A 682 -45.68 -15.59 8.39
N ASN A 683 -46.12 -16.77 8.00
CA ASN A 683 -46.26 -17.93 8.90
C ASN A 683 -44.92 -18.61 9.22
N ARG A 684 -43.80 -18.08 8.74
CA ARG A 684 -42.47 -18.64 8.93
C ARG A 684 -41.54 -17.59 9.54
N PRO A 685 -40.65 -17.98 10.48
CA PRO A 685 -39.69 -17.03 11.06
C PRO A 685 -38.65 -16.61 10.02
N ILE A 686 -38.16 -15.38 10.17
CA ILE A 686 -36.98 -14.86 9.49
C ILE A 686 -35.77 -15.71 9.93
N PRO A 687 -34.93 -16.23 9.00
CA PRO A 687 -33.78 -17.04 9.36
C PRO A 687 -32.83 -16.30 10.32
N ASN A 688 -32.36 -16.98 11.36
CA ASN A 688 -31.32 -16.44 12.23
C ASN A 688 -29.96 -16.58 11.53
N LEU A 689 -29.23 -15.47 11.34
CA LEU A 689 -27.91 -15.46 10.70
C LEU A 689 -26.76 -15.72 11.67
N LYS A 690 -26.96 -15.53 12.98
CA LYS A 690 -25.86 -15.56 13.96
C LYS A 690 -25.18 -16.93 14.00
N GLY A 691 -23.86 -16.94 13.79
CA GLY A 691 -23.03 -18.14 13.85
C GLY A 691 -23.22 -19.12 12.69
N LYS A 692 -23.93 -18.71 11.63
CA LYS A 692 -24.18 -19.54 10.43
C LYS A 692 -23.26 -19.16 9.28
N THR A 693 -23.05 -20.11 8.38
CA THR A 693 -22.43 -19.84 7.08
C THR A 693 -23.48 -19.27 6.14
N ILE A 694 -23.11 -18.23 5.40
CA ILE A 694 -24.00 -17.61 4.43
C ILE A 694 -23.53 -18.00 3.04
N ILE A 695 -24.47 -18.46 2.22
CA ILE A 695 -24.21 -18.71 0.80
C ILE A 695 -25.10 -17.77 0.01
N VAL A 696 -24.54 -17.05 -0.95
CA VAL A 696 -25.30 -16.14 -1.82
C VAL A 696 -25.07 -16.58 -3.25
N ARG A 697 -26.14 -16.61 -4.05
CA ARG A 697 -26.08 -16.82 -5.49
C ARG A 697 -26.74 -15.63 -6.17
N ALA A 698 -25.99 -14.99 -7.06
CA ALA A 698 -26.46 -13.98 -8.00
C ALA A 698 -26.03 -14.45 -9.39
N ALA A 699 -26.93 -15.09 -10.11
CA ALA A 699 -26.64 -15.66 -11.43
C ALA A 699 -27.69 -15.17 -12.42
N ASN A 700 -27.26 -14.35 -13.37
CA ASN A 700 -28.13 -13.70 -14.36
C ASN A 700 -29.19 -12.79 -13.71
N SER A 701 -28.73 -12.12 -12.66
CA SER A 701 -29.45 -11.26 -11.73
C SER A 701 -28.72 -9.90 -11.65
N ILE A 702 -28.51 -9.37 -10.43
CA ILE A 702 -27.77 -8.12 -10.17
C ILE A 702 -26.41 -8.10 -10.87
N ASP A 703 -25.81 -9.28 -11.09
CA ASP A 703 -24.53 -9.48 -11.76
C ASP A 703 -24.49 -9.01 -13.20
N ILE A 704 -25.63 -8.91 -13.89
CA ILE A 704 -25.71 -8.46 -15.28
C ILE A 704 -26.55 -7.18 -15.48
N TYR A 705 -27.53 -6.90 -14.62
CA TYR A 705 -28.40 -5.74 -14.80
C TYR A 705 -27.99 -4.52 -13.98
N GLU A 706 -27.28 -4.69 -12.85
CA GLU A 706 -26.77 -3.56 -12.11
C GLU A 706 -25.35 -3.18 -12.57
N PRO A 707 -25.02 -1.87 -12.63
CA PRO A 707 -23.66 -1.42 -12.91
C PRO A 707 -22.73 -1.68 -11.72
N TYR A 708 -21.43 -1.75 -12.00
CA TYR A 708 -20.40 -1.91 -10.96
C TYR A 708 -20.49 -0.85 -9.85
N THR A 709 -20.93 0.37 -10.17
CA THR A 709 -21.13 1.46 -9.20
C THR A 709 -22.16 1.15 -8.11
N LYS A 710 -23.04 0.16 -8.31
CA LYS A 710 -23.93 -0.38 -7.27
C LYS A 710 -23.42 -1.70 -6.69
N ILE A 711 -22.76 -2.54 -7.50
CA ILE A 711 -22.25 -3.84 -7.06
C ILE A 711 -21.12 -3.73 -6.05
N LEU A 712 -20.18 -2.80 -6.23
CA LEU A 712 -19.09 -2.63 -5.25
C LEU A 712 -19.63 -2.20 -3.87
N PRO A 713 -20.51 -1.18 -3.75
CA PRO A 713 -21.18 -0.88 -2.48
C PRO A 713 -21.94 -2.05 -1.86
N HIS A 714 -22.59 -2.89 -2.67
CA HIS A 714 -23.29 -4.09 -2.20
C HIS A 714 -22.33 -5.09 -1.51
N PHE A 715 -21.21 -5.42 -2.15
CA PHE A 715 -20.19 -6.29 -1.53
C PHE A 715 -19.63 -5.69 -0.25
N GLN A 716 -19.37 -4.38 -0.22
CA GLN A 716 -18.88 -3.68 0.96
C GLN A 716 -19.91 -3.71 2.10
N ASN A 717 -21.18 -3.50 1.77
CA ASN A 717 -22.28 -3.53 2.73
C ASN A 717 -22.44 -4.93 3.34
N ILE A 718 -22.57 -5.97 2.52
CA ILE A 718 -22.66 -7.37 2.99
C ILE A 718 -21.41 -7.74 3.81
N GLY A 719 -20.22 -7.37 3.33
CA GLY A 719 -18.95 -7.67 3.99
C GLY A 719 -18.91 -7.13 5.42
N LYS A 720 -19.37 -5.89 5.60
CA LYS A 720 -19.46 -5.17 6.87
C LYS A 720 -20.56 -5.72 7.79
N GLU A 721 -21.81 -5.78 7.31
CA GLU A 721 -22.96 -6.18 8.13
C GLU A 721 -22.85 -7.64 8.59
N LEU A 722 -22.28 -8.50 7.75
CA LEU A 722 -22.07 -9.91 8.05
C LEU A 722 -20.62 -10.23 8.43
N LYS A 723 -19.89 -9.28 9.04
CA LYS A 723 -18.47 -9.42 9.42
C LYS A 723 -18.18 -10.74 10.13
N THR A 724 -19.01 -11.14 11.08
CA THR A 724 -18.84 -12.36 11.89
C THR A 724 -19.09 -13.65 11.12
N ASN A 725 -19.79 -13.59 9.99
CA ASN A 725 -20.19 -14.77 9.23
C ASN A 725 -19.18 -15.06 8.11
N PRO A 726 -18.82 -16.34 7.89
CA PRO A 726 -18.19 -16.74 6.65
C PRO A 726 -19.22 -16.73 5.52
N ILE A 727 -18.83 -16.21 4.35
CA ILE A 727 -19.70 -16.07 3.19
C ILE A 727 -19.07 -16.72 1.97
N LEU A 728 -19.84 -17.55 1.28
CA LEU A 728 -19.54 -18.03 -0.06
C LEU A 728 -20.51 -17.36 -1.04
N TYR A 729 -19.99 -16.65 -2.04
CA TYR A 729 -20.82 -15.87 -2.96
C TYR A 729 -20.54 -16.33 -4.40
N PHE A 730 -21.54 -16.93 -5.03
CA PHE A 730 -21.57 -17.20 -6.47
C PHE A 730 -22.11 -15.98 -7.20
N PHE A 731 -21.22 -15.20 -7.82
CA PHE A 731 -21.58 -13.96 -8.53
C PHE A 731 -21.26 -14.11 -10.01
N ASN A 732 -22.29 -14.19 -10.85
CA ASN A 732 -22.18 -14.75 -12.18
C ASN A 732 -21.44 -16.10 -12.10
N ARG A 733 -20.40 -16.30 -12.92
CA ARG A 733 -19.54 -17.47 -12.87
C ARG A 733 -18.52 -17.43 -11.74
N SER A 734 -18.28 -16.30 -11.08
CA SER A 734 -17.24 -16.18 -10.05
C SER A 734 -17.66 -16.83 -8.73
N ILE A 735 -16.70 -17.49 -8.08
CA ILE A 735 -16.84 -18.03 -6.73
C ILE A 735 -16.00 -17.17 -5.80
N LEU A 736 -16.66 -16.44 -4.91
CA LEU A 736 -16.04 -15.51 -3.98
C LEU A 736 -16.15 -16.03 -2.55
N LEU A 737 -15.12 -15.79 -1.75
CA LEU A 737 -15.07 -16.13 -0.33
C LEU A 737 -14.87 -14.88 0.51
N LYS A 738 -15.64 -14.75 1.58
CA LYS A 738 -15.35 -13.84 2.68
C LYS A 738 -15.17 -14.65 3.96
N PRO A 739 -13.96 -14.76 4.52
CA PRO A 739 -13.75 -15.45 5.78
C PRO A 739 -14.48 -14.76 6.95
N ALA A 740 -14.79 -15.52 8.01
CA ALA A 740 -15.33 -14.95 9.23
C ALA A 740 -14.35 -13.94 9.86
N GLY A 741 -14.87 -12.82 10.35
CA GLY A 741 -14.08 -11.73 10.94
C GLY A 741 -13.50 -10.74 9.93
N LYS A 742 -13.51 -11.06 8.63
CA LYS A 742 -13.05 -10.18 7.54
C LYS A 742 -14.23 -9.48 6.86
N GLU A 743 -13.97 -8.34 6.24
CA GLU A 743 -14.99 -7.58 5.47
C GLU A 743 -14.83 -7.76 3.96
N LYS A 744 -13.61 -8.05 3.50
CA LYS A 744 -13.25 -8.15 2.09
C LYS A 744 -13.58 -9.54 1.50
N PHE A 745 -14.16 -9.53 0.32
CA PHE A 745 -14.36 -10.72 -0.52
C PHE A 745 -13.13 -11.01 -1.37
N ILE A 746 -12.87 -12.29 -1.62
CA ILE A 746 -11.74 -12.80 -2.38
C ILE A 746 -12.26 -13.72 -3.48
N LEU A 747 -11.80 -13.54 -4.72
CA LEU A 747 -12.10 -14.45 -5.84
C LEU A 747 -11.28 -15.73 -5.73
N ILE A 748 -11.95 -16.87 -5.48
CA ILE A 748 -11.27 -18.15 -5.23
C ILE A 748 -11.43 -19.16 -6.36
N GLY A 749 -12.30 -18.89 -7.33
CA GLY A 749 -12.63 -19.85 -8.37
C GLY A 749 -13.71 -19.35 -9.33
N ASN A 750 -14.12 -20.25 -10.23
CA ASN A 750 -15.24 -20.03 -11.13
C ASN A 750 -16.06 -21.30 -11.37
N GLN A 751 -17.30 -21.10 -11.83
CA GLN A 751 -18.19 -22.12 -12.36
C GLN A 751 -18.08 -22.18 -13.89
N SER A 752 -18.50 -23.31 -14.46
CA SER A 752 -18.53 -23.45 -15.91
C SER A 752 -19.50 -22.45 -16.55
N ILE A 753 -19.40 -22.28 -17.87
CA ILE A 753 -20.33 -21.43 -18.65
C ILE A 753 -21.78 -21.94 -18.70
N ARG A 754 -22.03 -23.19 -18.26
CA ARG A 754 -23.35 -23.83 -18.26
C ARG A 754 -24.41 -22.94 -17.59
N GLY A 755 -25.51 -22.67 -18.29
CA GLY A 755 -26.64 -21.91 -17.75
C GLY A 755 -26.49 -20.38 -17.71
N PHE A 756 -25.32 -19.83 -18.08
CA PHE A 756 -25.05 -18.39 -18.11
C PHE A 756 -25.37 -17.71 -19.45
N HIS A 757 -25.80 -18.46 -20.46
CA HIS A 757 -26.33 -17.87 -21.69
C HIS A 757 -27.77 -17.33 -21.44
N HIS A 758 -27.94 -16.02 -21.56
CA HIS A 758 -29.24 -15.35 -21.32
C HIS A 758 -30.23 -15.51 -22.48
N ASN A 759 -29.71 -15.51 -23.71
CA ASN A 759 -30.53 -15.43 -24.93
C ASN A 759 -31.04 -16.80 -25.41
N PHE A 760 -30.46 -17.90 -24.96
CA PHE A 760 -30.88 -19.26 -25.31
C PHE A 760 -30.59 -20.25 -24.18
N GLN A 761 -31.35 -21.34 -24.14
CA GLN A 761 -31.12 -22.41 -23.19
C GLN A 761 -29.91 -23.23 -23.65
N SER A 762 -28.84 -23.25 -22.84
CA SER A 762 -27.67 -24.09 -23.08
C SER A 762 -27.21 -24.70 -21.77
N LEU A 763 -27.12 -26.02 -21.78
CA LEU A 763 -26.59 -26.83 -20.70
C LEU A 763 -25.16 -27.31 -20.98
N ASP A 764 -24.55 -26.89 -22.10
CA ASP A 764 -23.19 -27.28 -22.44
C ASP A 764 -22.17 -26.53 -21.55
N ARG A 765 -21.14 -27.25 -21.11
CA ARG A 765 -20.00 -26.71 -20.38
C ARG A 765 -18.88 -26.23 -21.33
N ASN A 766 -18.97 -26.51 -22.63
CA ASN A 766 -17.95 -26.19 -23.64
C ASN A 766 -16.56 -26.74 -23.28
N GLY A 767 -16.52 -27.93 -22.67
CA GLY A 767 -15.29 -28.59 -22.23
C GLY A 767 -14.73 -28.09 -20.89
N GLU A 768 -15.37 -27.14 -20.23
CA GLU A 768 -14.99 -26.70 -18.88
C GLU A 768 -15.42 -27.73 -17.82
N PRO A 769 -14.66 -27.91 -16.72
CA PRO A 769 -15.15 -28.64 -15.56
C PRO A 769 -16.34 -27.90 -14.92
N PRO A 770 -17.19 -28.57 -14.12
CA PRO A 770 -18.33 -27.93 -13.45
C PRO A 770 -17.93 -26.67 -12.66
N TYR A 771 -16.79 -26.73 -12.00
CA TYR A 771 -16.18 -25.60 -11.30
C TYR A 771 -14.66 -25.79 -11.20
N SER A 772 -13.94 -24.70 -10.95
CA SER A 772 -12.51 -24.71 -10.63
C SER A 772 -12.23 -23.85 -9.40
N ILE A 773 -11.31 -24.31 -8.55
CA ILE A 773 -10.85 -23.58 -7.36
C ILE A 773 -9.34 -23.36 -7.50
N LEU A 774 -8.88 -22.15 -7.22
CA LEU A 774 -7.46 -21.80 -7.26
C LEU A 774 -6.77 -22.20 -5.96
N PRO A 775 -5.80 -23.13 -5.99
CA PRO A 775 -5.19 -23.67 -4.77
C PRO A 775 -4.57 -22.62 -3.86
N TYR A 776 -4.07 -21.54 -4.46
CA TYR A 776 -3.30 -20.53 -3.75
C TYR A 776 -4.13 -19.45 -3.06
N THR A 777 -5.43 -19.38 -3.34
CA THR A 777 -6.33 -18.35 -2.79
C THR A 777 -6.94 -18.74 -1.44
N ILE A 778 -6.82 -20.02 -1.04
CA ILE A 778 -7.53 -20.59 0.13
C ILE A 778 -6.58 -21.20 1.16
N SER A 779 -5.34 -21.55 0.80
CA SER A 779 -4.39 -22.21 1.70
C SER A 779 -3.01 -21.57 1.71
N GLU A 780 -2.36 -21.57 2.87
CA GLU A 780 -0.93 -21.24 3.02
C GLU A 780 -0.03 -22.32 2.39
N GLU A 781 -0.49 -23.57 2.31
CA GLU A 781 0.27 -24.66 1.74
C GLU A 781 -0.04 -24.84 0.25
N LEU A 782 0.99 -24.70 -0.61
CA LEU A 782 0.95 -25.15 -1.99
C LEU A 782 1.36 -26.61 -2.04
N ASN A 783 0.42 -27.50 -1.79
CA ASN A 783 0.60 -28.90 -2.17
C ASN A 783 -0.59 -29.31 -3.03
N PRO A 784 -0.38 -29.97 -4.18
CA PRO A 784 -1.46 -30.52 -5.00
C PRO A 784 -2.36 -31.47 -4.19
#